data_AF-A0A251NSW6-F1
#
_entry.id   AF-A0A251NSW6-F1
#
_cell.length_a   1.000
_cell.length_b   1.000
_cell.length_c   1.000
_cell.angle_alpha   90.00
_cell.angle_beta   90.00
_cell.angle_gamma   90.00
#
_symmetry.space_group_name_H-M   'P 1'
#
loop_
_entity.id
_entity.type
_entity.pdbx_description
1 polymer ?
#
loop_
_entity_poly.entity_id
_entity_poly.type
_entity_poly.pdbx_seq_one_letter_code
_entity_poly.pdbx_strand_id
1 'polypeptide(L)'
;MDSDEPPSGCSFPSPKLPRIPPSGCTPKLPRIDYGSYRRRFSSLRSDLSSGLKSTRKHYLQPRVPPNGSFSHQSLASLEAGGKRIKQGSSFLKTRTNTLCNRSSSYEIVQETYSCFLRLTSSPEEDAIQMQPGSSEIRVLFPHSNGDDLIIQVQNSKGQHCGHALVKVTAIAEPGDKIRWWPIYSSDLDDEPVGRIQLSMKYSSSPDENNNLKHGSIAETVAYDCALEVAMKVQHFQQRNLLLHGSWRWLVTEFASYYGVSKTYTNLRYLSYVMDVATPTKDCLTTVHDLLSDVKAKSTNLLSYQENCMLAKIEDQVKKTLASVFENYKSLEESSLSGMVDCFRPASGTAAPALAPAVQLYSLLYDILSPEAQLKLLKFFQVAAQKRLRMHCVEIDELVLTSNEGTQRDLSTSYQKMKSLILGLRNEILTDIEIHKQGILPSCIDLPKISSCIYSFNLCNRLRDFLVACPPRSLLPPVAELVIATAGFQQDLSLWNINPVKGRVDAKQLFHSHITMWIQDKRRHLLDQCKLDKAKWSGARTQHGTTPFVDDMHNELEKMLDEFEIISSRWPVYTSDLENVIADVEKAIVEALDKNYGDVLSPLKDNMTNKILGFKYVHKLSRQGGNMYSVPNELGILFNSMKRMLDVLWPNIENRLMSWNSCIPDGYATGVRLQDEAAMLRTKFRSYRLAVVEKLAENTRVASKTKLKKIIRGSKGKESVVPSRMQALEVLLLGTIDQLHTVCDPTVFVELCRELWDRMGQDVLHLLEDKRKKAVSRCKCLRVAVSKLDDIFASEMQRLRGNLLKKEYLEPPQSMKEIHSML
;
A
#
# COMPACT_ATOMS: atom_id res chain seq x y z
N MET A 1 46.43 -39.82 -8.62
CA MET A 1 47.64 -40.37 -8.01
C MET A 1 48.56 -39.20 -7.80
N ASP A 2 48.74 -38.89 -6.54
CA ASP A 2 49.45 -37.73 -6.02
C ASP A 2 50.97 -37.94 -6.08
N SER A 3 51.74 -36.86 -6.09
CA SER A 3 52.73 -36.58 -5.03
C SER A 3 53.52 -35.28 -5.26
N ASP A 4 53.37 -34.38 -4.29
CA ASP A 4 54.42 -33.60 -3.60
C ASP A 4 55.13 -32.36 -4.24
N GLU A 5 55.12 -31.31 -3.41
CA GLU A 5 55.67 -29.93 -3.49
C GLU A 5 56.95 -29.83 -2.59
N PRO A 6 57.56 -28.64 -2.26
CA PRO A 6 57.51 -27.26 -2.81
C PRO A 6 58.98 -26.82 -3.18
N PRO A 7 59.71 -25.77 -2.69
CA PRO A 7 59.38 -24.41 -2.19
C PRO A 7 60.28 -23.24 -2.71
N SER A 8 60.01 -22.03 -2.19
CA SER A 8 60.85 -20.80 -2.14
C SER A 8 60.93 -19.88 -3.39
N GLY A 9 60.82 -18.54 -3.28
CA GLY A 9 60.50 -17.71 -2.10
C GLY A 9 60.33 -16.20 -2.36
N CYS A 10 59.55 -15.55 -1.47
CA CYS A 10 59.49 -14.13 -1.02
C CYS A 10 59.88 -12.94 -1.94
N SER A 11 58.98 -11.92 -2.05
CA SER A 11 59.08 -10.65 -1.28
C SER A 11 57.92 -9.64 -1.51
N PHE A 12 57.68 -8.80 -0.49
CA PHE A 12 56.63 -7.76 -0.30
C PHE A 12 57.09 -6.34 -0.79
N PRO A 13 56.32 -5.21 -0.74
CA PRO A 13 55.19 -4.89 0.17
C PRO A 13 54.01 -4.03 -0.35
N SER A 14 53.03 -3.83 0.54
CA SER A 14 51.81 -3.01 0.39
C SER A 14 51.85 -1.69 1.21
N PRO A 15 51.03 -0.67 0.85
CA PRO A 15 50.65 0.41 1.75
C PRO A 15 49.36 0.09 2.55
N LYS A 16 49.21 0.71 3.72
CA LYS A 16 48.13 0.45 4.71
C LYS A 16 47.08 1.56 4.72
N LEU A 17 45.83 1.22 5.03
CA LEU A 17 44.83 2.15 5.60
C LEU A 17 44.44 1.71 7.04
N PRO A 18 43.90 2.62 7.88
CA PRO A 18 43.83 2.43 9.33
C PRO A 18 42.66 1.55 9.82
N ARG A 19 42.83 1.01 11.04
CA ARG A 19 41.85 0.15 11.75
C ARG A 19 40.94 0.96 12.69
N ILE A 20 39.69 0.51 12.82
CA ILE A 20 38.77 0.77 13.94
C ILE A 20 38.30 -0.63 14.44
N PRO A 21 38.11 -0.86 15.76
CA PRO A 21 38.06 -2.22 16.32
C PRO A 21 36.71 -2.94 16.17
N PRO A 22 36.69 -4.29 16.28
CA PRO A 22 35.46 -5.09 16.20
C PRO A 22 34.76 -5.21 17.57
N SER A 23 33.42 -5.26 17.57
CA SER A 23 32.62 -5.59 18.76
C SER A 23 31.57 -6.67 18.48
N GLY A 24 31.43 -7.60 19.45
CA GLY A 24 30.18 -8.32 19.72
C GLY A 24 29.73 -9.40 18.72
N CYS A 25 30.04 -10.67 19.02
CA CYS A 25 29.38 -11.81 18.39
C CYS A 25 27.86 -11.83 18.69
N THR A 26 27.04 -12.06 17.67
CA THR A 26 25.60 -12.29 17.82
C THR A 26 25.29 -13.74 18.23
N PRO A 27 24.37 -13.98 19.18
CA PRO A 27 23.96 -15.34 19.53
C PRO A 27 23.01 -15.94 18.47
N LYS A 28 23.20 -17.22 18.14
CA LYS A 28 22.29 -17.98 17.26
C LYS A 28 20.97 -18.27 18.00
N LEU A 29 19.83 -17.88 17.43
CA LEU A 29 18.51 -18.29 17.94
C LEU A 29 18.19 -19.76 17.61
N PRO A 30 17.44 -20.47 18.47
CA PRO A 30 17.06 -21.87 18.24
C PRO A 30 15.91 -22.01 17.23
N ARG A 31 15.90 -23.13 16.49
CA ARG A 31 14.75 -23.54 15.66
C ARG A 31 13.56 -23.87 16.55
N ILE A 32 12.45 -23.15 16.38
CA ILE A 32 11.17 -23.45 17.03
C ILE A 32 10.39 -24.43 16.14
N ASP A 33 10.04 -25.60 16.69
CA ASP A 33 9.21 -26.59 16.01
C ASP A 33 7.72 -26.20 16.06
N TYR A 34 7.17 -25.83 14.91
CA TYR A 34 5.76 -25.46 14.74
C TYR A 34 4.78 -26.65 14.87
N GLY A 35 5.27 -27.90 14.88
CA GLY A 35 4.42 -29.10 14.95
C GLY A 35 3.73 -29.35 16.30
N SER A 36 4.26 -28.78 17.39
CA SER A 36 3.74 -29.01 18.75
C SER A 36 2.57 -28.07 19.13
N TYR A 37 2.64 -26.80 18.74
CA TYR A 37 1.60 -25.81 19.03
C TYR A 37 0.28 -26.09 18.30
N ARG A 38 0.33 -26.62 17.07
CA ARG A 38 -0.86 -26.93 16.26
C ARG A 38 -1.76 -27.99 16.92
N ARG A 39 -1.16 -28.97 17.63
CA ARG A 39 -1.90 -30.03 18.34
C ARG A 39 -2.60 -29.56 19.62
N ARG A 40 -2.03 -28.58 20.34
CA ARG A 40 -2.64 -28.00 21.55
C ARG A 40 -3.81 -27.05 21.23
N PHE A 41 -3.73 -26.32 20.12
CA PHE A 41 -4.85 -25.50 19.66
C PHE A 41 -6.02 -26.32 19.08
N SER A 42 -5.77 -27.50 18.50
CA SER A 42 -6.85 -28.37 18.03
C SER A 42 -7.67 -29.01 19.16
N SER A 43 -7.05 -29.39 20.29
CA SER A 43 -7.78 -29.96 21.43
C SER A 43 -8.61 -28.90 22.18
N LEU A 44 -8.07 -27.69 22.37
CA LEU A 44 -8.85 -26.58 22.93
C LEU A 44 -10.08 -26.24 22.06
N ARG A 45 -9.97 -26.41 20.73
CA ARG A 45 -11.08 -26.17 19.81
C ARG A 45 -12.11 -27.31 19.77
N SER A 46 -11.73 -28.56 20.05
CA SER A 46 -12.71 -29.65 20.21
C SER A 46 -13.56 -29.46 21.46
N ASP A 47 -12.95 -29.07 22.58
CA ASP A 47 -13.62 -29.00 23.88
C ASP A 47 -14.52 -27.77 23.99
N LEU A 48 -14.14 -26.64 23.35
CA LEU A 48 -15.04 -25.49 23.18
C LEU A 48 -16.20 -25.76 22.21
N SER A 49 -16.05 -26.71 21.27
CA SER A 49 -17.11 -27.05 20.30
C SER A 49 -18.10 -28.11 20.78
N SER A 50 -17.76 -28.89 21.82
CA SER A 50 -18.71 -29.78 22.51
C SER A 50 -19.58 -29.00 23.50
N GLY A 51 -19.02 -28.03 24.23
CA GLY A 51 -19.76 -27.14 25.13
C GLY A 51 -20.81 -26.26 24.43
N LEU A 52 -20.57 -25.85 23.18
CA LEU A 52 -21.51 -25.02 22.39
C LEU A 52 -22.64 -25.78 21.68
N LYS A 53 -22.78 -27.10 21.89
CA LYS A 53 -23.87 -27.91 21.30
C LYS A 53 -25.04 -28.22 22.24
N SER A 54 -24.98 -27.86 23.53
CA SER A 54 -26.08 -28.09 24.48
C SER A 54 -27.08 -26.91 24.60
N THR A 55 -26.72 -25.71 24.16
CA THR A 55 -27.53 -24.48 24.34
C THR A 55 -28.37 -24.08 23.11
N ARG A 56 -28.64 -25.02 22.18
CA ARG A 56 -29.43 -24.76 20.95
C ARG A 56 -30.77 -25.52 20.87
N LYS A 57 -31.41 -25.70 22.02
CA LYS A 57 -32.86 -25.85 22.25
C LYS A 57 -33.10 -25.10 23.57
N HIS A 58 -33.90 -24.05 23.70
CA HIS A 58 -35.26 -23.88 23.21
C HIS A 58 -35.49 -22.40 22.83
N TYR A 59 -36.12 -22.14 21.68
CA TYR A 59 -36.77 -20.85 21.39
C TYR A 59 -38.23 -21.15 21.02
N LEU A 60 -39.13 -20.87 21.96
CA LEU A 60 -40.56 -20.68 21.71
C LEU A 60 -40.91 -19.27 22.21
N GLN A 61 -41.70 -18.54 21.41
CA GLN A 61 -42.06 -17.15 21.70
C GLN A 61 -42.86 -17.05 23.01
N PRO A 62 -42.57 -16.06 23.88
CA PRO A 62 -43.56 -15.53 24.81
C PRO A 62 -44.57 -14.69 24.03
N ARG A 63 -45.85 -15.07 24.07
CA ARG A 63 -46.95 -14.15 23.73
C ARG A 63 -47.03 -13.05 24.78
N VAL A 64 -47.26 -11.82 24.34
CA VAL A 64 -47.55 -10.67 25.21
C VAL A 64 -48.95 -10.83 25.82
N PRO A 65 -49.11 -10.75 27.15
CA PRO A 65 -50.37 -10.36 27.78
C PRO A 65 -50.42 -8.84 27.94
N PRO A 66 -51.55 -8.17 27.63
CA PRO A 66 -51.71 -6.75 27.92
C PRO A 66 -51.98 -6.53 29.42
N ASN A 67 -51.50 -5.39 29.95
CA ASN A 67 -51.71 -4.87 31.30
C ASN A 67 -51.07 -5.69 32.46
N GLY A 68 -50.06 -5.09 33.09
CA GLY A 68 -49.46 -5.57 34.35
C GLY A 68 -48.51 -4.53 34.94
N SER A 69 -48.67 -4.21 36.22
CA SER A 69 -47.94 -3.15 36.94
C SER A 69 -46.51 -3.55 37.33
N PHE A 70 -45.55 -2.64 37.15
CA PHE A 70 -44.18 -2.81 37.64
C PHE A 70 -43.99 -2.29 39.06
N SER A 71 -44.08 -3.19 40.05
CA SER A 71 -43.51 -2.99 41.38
C SER A 71 -43.34 -4.34 42.08
N HIS A 72 -42.10 -4.82 42.22
CA HIS A 72 -41.59 -5.76 43.24
C HIS A 72 -40.23 -6.34 42.80
N GLN A 73 -39.15 -5.58 43.02
CA GLN A 73 -37.77 -6.11 43.03
C GLN A 73 -36.99 -5.53 44.22
N SER A 74 -37.50 -5.82 45.42
CA SER A 74 -36.89 -5.43 46.69
C SER A 74 -37.34 -6.33 47.85
N LEU A 75 -37.25 -7.66 47.68
CA LEU A 75 -37.35 -8.68 48.76
C LEU A 75 -37.13 -10.10 48.20
N ALA A 76 -35.87 -10.50 47.96
CA ALA A 76 -35.49 -11.88 47.61
C ALA A 76 -33.97 -12.12 47.72
N SER A 77 -33.39 -12.01 48.92
CA SER A 77 -31.98 -12.38 49.19
C SER A 77 -31.73 -12.70 50.66
N LEU A 78 -32.54 -13.63 51.21
CA LEU A 78 -32.36 -14.13 52.57
C LEU A 78 -33.03 -15.50 52.73
N GLU A 79 -32.40 -16.57 52.20
CA GLU A 79 -32.72 -17.94 52.62
C GLU A 79 -31.61 -18.95 52.25
N ALA A 80 -31.43 -19.94 53.13
CA ALA A 80 -30.48 -21.06 53.08
C ALA A 80 -28.97 -20.74 53.06
N GLY A 81 -28.11 -21.35 53.90
CA GLY A 81 -28.37 -22.37 54.93
C GLY A 81 -27.40 -23.55 54.91
N GLY A 82 -26.12 -23.29 55.20
CA GLY A 82 -25.12 -24.20 55.79
C GLY A 82 -24.91 -25.64 55.26
N LYS A 83 -23.64 -26.00 54.98
CA LYS A 83 -23.11 -27.35 55.35
C LYS A 83 -21.57 -27.48 55.32
N ARG A 84 -21.08 -28.19 56.34
CA ARG A 84 -19.81 -28.94 56.49
C ARG A 84 -18.54 -28.23 57.01
N ILE A 85 -18.33 -28.44 58.31
CA ILE A 85 -17.02 -28.63 58.95
C ILE A 85 -16.49 -30.05 58.64
N LYS A 86 -15.18 -30.22 58.38
CA LYS A 86 -14.34 -31.26 59.04
C LYS A 86 -12.84 -31.21 58.69
N GLN A 87 -12.03 -31.54 59.72
CA GLN A 87 -10.58 -31.81 59.71
C GLN A 87 -9.71 -30.57 59.39
N GLY A 88 -8.68 -30.20 60.15
CA GLY A 88 -7.88 -30.91 61.17
C GLY A 88 -6.40 -30.73 60.80
N SER A 89 -5.44 -30.55 61.71
CA SER A 89 -5.43 -30.65 63.18
C SER A 89 -4.13 -30.06 63.76
N SER A 90 -4.09 -29.79 65.08
CA SER A 90 -2.90 -29.84 65.96
C SER A 90 -1.75 -28.84 65.69
N PHE A 91 -1.07 -28.25 66.68
CA PHE A 91 -0.48 -28.88 67.89
C PHE A 91 -0.39 -27.89 69.08
N LEU A 92 -0.74 -28.39 70.29
CA LEU A 92 -0.04 -28.25 71.60
C LEU A 92 0.59 -26.88 72.04
N LYS A 93 0.60 -26.45 73.32
CA LYS A 93 0.35 -27.15 74.61
C LYS A 93 0.28 -26.13 75.77
N THR A 94 -0.48 -26.43 76.84
CA THR A 94 -0.24 -26.15 78.29
C THR A 94 0.47 -24.84 78.73
N ARG A 95 0.04 -24.13 79.80
CA ARG A 95 -0.38 -24.67 81.11
C ARG A 95 -1.05 -23.59 81.98
N THR A 96 -1.93 -24.00 82.89
CA THR A 96 -2.48 -23.17 83.97
C THR A 96 -1.47 -22.96 85.12
N ASN A 97 -1.46 -21.77 85.77
CA ASN A 97 -1.77 -21.59 87.21
C ASN A 97 -1.28 -20.25 87.83
N THR A 98 -2.08 -19.78 88.80
CA THR A 98 -1.70 -19.03 90.02
C THR A 98 -0.92 -17.71 89.92
N LEU A 99 -1.69 -16.62 89.97
CA LEU A 99 -1.71 -15.65 91.07
C LEU A 99 -0.50 -15.64 92.03
N CYS A 100 0.21 -14.51 92.05
CA CYS A 100 0.96 -14.06 93.23
C CYS A 100 0.95 -12.52 93.29
N ASN A 101 0.19 -11.96 94.23
CA ASN A 101 0.19 -10.52 94.49
C ASN A 101 1.57 -10.09 95.02
N ARG A 102 2.15 -9.05 94.42
CA ARG A 102 3.06 -8.13 95.13
C ARG A 102 2.69 -6.70 94.79
N SER A 103 2.13 -6.00 95.77
CA SER A 103 1.93 -4.57 95.73
C SER A 103 3.28 -3.85 95.80
N SER A 104 3.55 -2.95 94.85
CA SER A 104 4.54 -1.88 95.02
C SER A 104 3.95 -0.60 94.45
N SER A 105 3.60 0.33 95.34
CA SER A 105 3.10 1.66 95.03
C SER A 105 4.19 2.54 94.41
N TYR A 106 3.94 3.12 93.23
CA TYR A 106 4.59 4.35 92.79
C TYR A 106 3.61 5.28 92.06
N GLU A 107 3.69 6.53 92.46
CA GLU A 107 3.20 7.80 91.86
C GLU A 107 2.20 7.74 90.69
N ILE A 108 0.97 8.23 90.96
CA ILE A 108 -0.02 8.55 89.94
C ILE A 108 0.40 9.87 89.26
N VAL A 109 1.11 9.76 88.14
CA VAL A 109 1.11 10.82 87.13
C VAL A 109 -0.23 10.74 86.39
N GLN A 110 -1.01 11.81 86.45
CA GLN A 110 -2.34 11.86 85.84
C GLN A 110 -2.21 12.04 84.32
N GLU A 111 -2.05 10.94 83.58
CA GLU A 111 -1.94 10.97 82.12
C GLU A 111 -3.25 11.45 81.47
N THR A 112 -3.21 12.62 80.84
CA THR A 112 -4.32 13.13 80.03
C THR A 112 -4.36 12.40 78.69
N TYR A 113 -5.37 11.56 78.48
CA TYR A 113 -5.63 10.94 77.18
C TYR A 113 -6.58 11.79 76.33
N SER A 114 -6.55 11.66 75.02
CA SER A 114 -7.59 12.18 74.11
C SER A 114 -8.13 11.07 73.22
N CYS A 115 -9.41 11.16 72.85
CA CYS A 115 -10.11 10.18 72.03
C CYS A 115 -10.53 10.81 70.70
N PHE A 116 -10.22 10.18 69.58
CA PHE A 116 -10.70 10.57 68.25
C PHE A 116 -11.78 9.60 67.79
N LEU A 117 -12.97 10.11 67.52
CA LEU A 117 -14.15 9.33 67.13
C LEU A 117 -14.38 9.44 65.62
N ARG A 118 -14.53 8.30 64.94
CA ARG A 118 -14.75 8.21 63.49
C ARG A 118 -15.67 7.04 63.15
N LEU A 119 -16.56 7.19 62.17
CA LEU A 119 -17.34 6.06 61.63
C LEU A 119 -16.52 5.34 60.55
N THR A 120 -16.70 4.03 60.39
CA THR A 120 -16.04 3.30 59.27
C THR A 120 -16.37 3.89 57.90
N SER A 121 -17.55 4.50 57.76
CA SER A 121 -18.00 5.19 56.54
C SER A 121 -17.45 6.61 56.33
N SER A 122 -16.84 7.26 57.33
CA SER A 122 -16.33 8.64 57.22
C SER A 122 -14.81 8.69 56.99
N PRO A 123 -14.29 9.66 56.20
CA PRO A 123 -12.85 9.80 55.94
C PRO A 123 -12.08 10.11 57.23
N GLU A 124 -10.77 9.88 57.21
CA GLU A 124 -9.90 10.00 58.39
C GLU A 124 -9.75 11.44 58.89
N GLU A 125 -9.93 12.42 58.00
CA GLU A 125 -9.88 13.86 58.29
C GLU A 125 -11.09 14.36 59.11
N ASP A 126 -12.20 13.63 59.13
CA ASP A 126 -13.43 13.98 59.89
C ASP A 126 -13.41 13.48 61.35
N ALA A 127 -12.27 13.00 61.85
CA ALA A 127 -12.17 12.41 63.19
C ALA A 127 -12.36 13.47 64.31
N ILE A 128 -13.42 13.32 65.12
CA ILE A 128 -13.79 14.28 66.16
C ILE A 128 -13.01 13.98 67.45
N GLN A 129 -12.17 14.93 67.88
CA GLN A 129 -11.48 14.83 69.17
C GLN A 129 -12.43 15.11 70.35
N MET A 130 -12.33 14.28 71.39
CA MET A 130 -13.03 14.41 72.67
C MET A 130 -12.07 14.13 73.83
N GLN A 131 -12.27 14.83 74.96
CA GLN A 131 -11.52 14.60 76.20
C GLN A 131 -12.28 13.63 77.12
N PRO A 132 -11.68 12.53 77.60
CA PRO A 132 -12.31 11.62 78.57
C PRO A 132 -12.71 12.35 79.85
N GLY A 133 -13.92 12.07 80.37
CA GLY A 133 -14.45 12.71 81.58
C GLY A 133 -15.02 14.14 81.39
N SER A 134 -14.87 14.76 80.22
CA SER A 134 -15.41 16.10 79.91
C SER A 134 -16.94 16.22 79.93
N SER A 135 -17.65 15.09 79.89
CA SER A 135 -19.11 15.03 79.67
C SER A 135 -19.61 15.65 78.35
N GLU A 136 -18.71 15.88 77.38
CA GLU A 136 -19.09 16.32 76.04
C GLU A 136 -20.02 15.31 75.35
N ILE A 137 -21.01 15.82 74.62
CA ILE A 137 -21.94 15.04 73.81
C ILE A 137 -21.70 15.38 72.34
N ARG A 138 -21.46 14.36 71.52
CA ARG A 138 -21.31 14.48 70.07
C ARG A 138 -22.37 13.62 69.37
N VAL A 139 -22.87 14.11 68.24
CA VAL A 139 -23.88 13.43 67.41
C VAL A 139 -23.19 12.96 66.14
N LEU A 140 -23.40 11.69 65.79
CA LEU A 140 -22.84 11.03 64.60
C LEU A 140 -23.99 10.39 63.81
N PHE A 141 -23.88 10.40 62.48
CA PHE A 141 -24.93 9.90 61.57
C PHE A 141 -24.40 8.68 60.81
N PRO A 142 -24.68 7.44 61.26
CA PRO A 142 -24.21 6.23 60.59
C PRO A 142 -24.96 5.99 59.27
N HIS A 143 -24.23 5.60 58.22
CA HIS A 143 -24.80 5.40 56.88
C HIS A 143 -25.64 4.11 56.76
N SER A 144 -25.38 3.12 57.60
CA SER A 144 -26.17 1.88 57.68
C SER A 144 -26.01 1.23 59.05
N ASN A 145 -26.85 0.23 59.37
CA ASN A 145 -26.73 -0.53 60.61
C ASN A 145 -25.43 -1.36 60.71
N GLY A 146 -24.70 -1.55 59.60
CA GLY A 146 -23.40 -2.25 59.55
C GLY A 146 -22.18 -1.31 59.60
N ASP A 147 -22.38 -0.03 59.89
CA ASP A 147 -21.31 0.94 60.14
C ASP A 147 -20.79 0.75 61.58
N ASP A 148 -19.48 0.79 61.79
CA ASP A 148 -18.85 0.64 63.10
C ASP A 148 -18.20 1.98 63.54
N LEU A 149 -18.37 2.35 64.81
CA LEU A 149 -17.76 3.52 65.42
C LEU A 149 -16.37 3.15 65.97
N ILE A 150 -15.33 3.71 65.39
CA ILE A 150 -13.93 3.58 65.81
C ILE A 150 -13.62 4.73 66.77
N ILE A 151 -13.03 4.40 67.93
CA ILE A 151 -12.54 5.37 68.90
C ILE A 151 -11.06 5.14 69.13
N GLN A 152 -10.23 6.01 68.56
CA GLN A 152 -8.78 5.95 68.68
C GLN A 152 -8.33 6.71 69.94
N VAL A 153 -7.61 6.05 70.84
CA VAL A 153 -7.08 6.69 72.06
C VAL A 153 -5.63 7.11 71.82
N GLN A 154 -5.27 8.31 72.29
CA GLN A 154 -3.91 8.84 72.28
C GLN A 154 -3.51 9.38 73.66
N ASN A 155 -2.23 9.25 74.03
CA ASN A 155 -1.69 9.84 75.26
C ASN A 155 -1.41 11.35 75.11
N SER A 156 -0.99 11.98 76.21
CA SER A 156 -0.62 13.40 76.28
C SER A 156 0.54 13.83 75.37
N LYS A 157 1.22 12.88 74.72
CA LYS A 157 2.29 13.10 73.73
C LYS A 157 1.82 12.86 72.29
N GLY A 158 0.52 12.62 72.06
CA GLY A 158 -0.06 12.35 70.75
C GLY A 158 0.26 10.96 70.18
N GLN A 159 0.79 10.04 71.00
CA GLN A 159 1.07 8.67 70.57
C GLN A 159 -0.18 7.81 70.71
N HIS A 160 -0.44 6.95 69.73
CA HIS A 160 -1.56 6.03 69.73
C HIS A 160 -1.43 4.96 70.83
N CYS A 161 -2.47 4.81 71.65
CA CYS A 161 -2.54 3.86 72.76
C CYS A 161 -3.44 2.65 72.48
N GLY A 162 -3.93 2.52 71.24
CA GLY A 162 -4.93 1.52 70.85
C GLY A 162 -6.30 2.15 70.53
N HIS A 163 -7.19 1.35 69.94
CA HIS A 163 -8.52 1.76 69.50
C HIS A 163 -9.61 0.83 70.04
N ALA A 164 -10.83 1.34 70.19
CA ALA A 164 -12.02 0.57 70.47
C ALA A 164 -12.95 0.60 69.25
N LEU A 165 -13.57 -0.53 68.89
CA LEU A 165 -14.51 -0.64 67.78
C LEU A 165 -15.90 -1.00 68.32
N VAL A 166 -16.89 -0.15 68.02
CA VAL A 166 -18.25 -0.23 68.56
C VAL A 166 -19.26 -0.37 67.43
N LYS A 167 -19.88 -1.54 67.31
CA LYS A 167 -20.84 -1.81 66.24
C LYS A 167 -22.15 -1.08 66.46
N VAL A 168 -22.67 -0.37 65.45
CA VAL A 168 -23.93 0.38 65.58
C VAL A 168 -25.13 -0.52 65.93
N THR A 169 -25.14 -1.77 65.47
CA THR A 169 -26.13 -2.79 65.90
C THR A 169 -26.16 -3.02 67.42
N ALA A 170 -25.01 -2.93 68.11
CA ALA A 170 -24.91 -3.10 69.56
C ALA A 170 -25.28 -1.85 70.36
N ILE A 171 -25.53 -0.72 69.68
CA ILE A 171 -26.04 0.54 70.26
C ILE A 171 -27.58 0.61 70.13
N ALA A 172 -28.15 -0.06 69.12
CA ALA A 172 -29.58 -0.02 68.81
C ALA A 172 -30.48 -0.87 69.74
N GLU A 173 -29.91 -1.63 70.68
CA GLU A 173 -30.69 -2.38 71.68
C GLU A 173 -31.28 -1.44 72.76
N PRO A 174 -32.60 -1.49 73.04
CA PRO A 174 -33.22 -0.61 74.01
C PRO A 174 -32.85 -0.99 75.46
N GLY A 175 -31.96 -0.21 76.06
CA GLY A 175 -31.58 -0.32 77.47
C GLY A 175 -30.77 0.89 77.92
N ASP A 176 -30.97 1.35 79.15
CA ASP A 176 -30.44 2.63 79.60
C ASP A 176 -28.95 2.52 80.00
N LYS A 177 -28.11 3.28 79.26
CA LYS A 177 -26.85 3.93 79.69
C LYS A 177 -25.63 3.06 80.07
N ILE A 178 -24.53 3.41 79.40
CA ILE A 178 -23.13 3.19 79.79
C ILE A 178 -22.64 1.73 79.64
N ARG A 179 -21.92 1.45 78.54
CA ARG A 179 -21.24 0.16 78.28
C ARG A 179 -19.72 0.35 78.28
N TRP A 180 -18.98 -0.67 78.74
CA TRP A 180 -17.52 -0.73 78.67
C TRP A 180 -17.08 -1.46 77.40
N TRP A 181 -16.15 -0.85 76.66
CA TRP A 181 -15.63 -1.39 75.41
C TRP A 181 -14.13 -1.67 75.54
N PRO A 182 -13.62 -2.82 75.08
CA PRO A 182 -12.20 -3.11 75.04
C PRO A 182 -11.46 -2.18 74.06
N ILE A 183 -10.22 -1.83 74.42
CA ILE A 183 -9.26 -1.12 73.58
C ILE A 183 -8.19 -2.14 73.15
N TYR A 184 -7.89 -2.22 71.85
CA TYR A 184 -6.88 -3.10 71.27
C TYR A 184 -5.74 -2.29 70.66
N SER A 185 -4.49 -2.78 70.75
CA SER A 185 -3.32 -2.12 70.17
C SER A 185 -3.25 -2.22 68.64
N SER A 186 -3.86 -3.25 68.04
CA SER A 186 -3.89 -3.51 66.60
C SER A 186 -5.01 -4.50 66.26
N ASP A 187 -5.46 -4.51 65.00
CA ASP A 187 -6.63 -5.29 64.51
C ASP A 187 -6.48 -6.83 64.58
N LEU A 188 -5.33 -7.33 65.06
CA LEU A 188 -4.95 -8.76 65.06
C LEU A 188 -4.70 -9.32 66.47
N ASP A 189 -4.77 -8.51 67.52
CA ASP A 189 -4.52 -8.94 68.90
C ASP A 189 -5.83 -9.29 69.64
N ASP A 190 -5.96 -10.51 70.16
CA ASP A 190 -7.14 -10.95 70.93
C ASP A 190 -7.16 -10.42 72.39
N GLU A 191 -6.04 -9.92 72.93
CA GLU A 191 -5.98 -9.40 74.31
C GLU A 191 -6.20 -7.87 74.38
N PRO A 192 -7.20 -7.40 75.17
CA PRO A 192 -7.48 -5.97 75.28
C PRO A 192 -6.49 -5.26 76.21
N VAL A 193 -5.87 -4.21 75.68
CA VAL A 193 -4.84 -3.39 76.36
C VAL A 193 -5.46 -2.34 77.29
N GLY A 194 -6.76 -2.05 77.13
CA GLY A 194 -7.51 -1.18 78.03
C GLY A 194 -9.03 -1.35 77.90
N ARG A 195 -9.79 -0.51 78.60
CA ARG A 195 -11.26 -0.42 78.46
C ARG A 195 -11.71 1.05 78.54
N ILE A 196 -12.63 1.44 77.67
CA ILE A 196 -13.27 2.77 77.64
C ILE A 196 -14.75 2.66 77.99
N GLN A 197 -15.27 3.63 78.74
CA GLN A 197 -16.67 3.69 79.17
C GLN A 197 -17.43 4.70 78.33
N LEU A 198 -18.52 4.28 77.67
CA LEU A 198 -19.24 5.12 76.70
C LEU A 198 -20.74 5.15 76.99
N SER A 199 -21.27 6.37 77.13
CA SER A 199 -22.71 6.63 77.21
C SER A 199 -23.22 7.00 75.83
N MET A 200 -24.03 6.13 75.22
CA MET A 200 -24.57 6.30 73.88
C MET A 200 -26.10 6.29 73.93
N LYS A 201 -26.74 7.10 73.10
CA LYS A 201 -28.17 7.05 72.84
C LYS A 201 -28.38 6.89 71.34
N TYR A 202 -29.06 5.83 70.94
CA TYR A 202 -29.48 5.64 69.57
C TYR A 202 -30.95 6.06 69.41
N SER A 203 -31.23 6.92 68.42
CA SER A 203 -32.57 7.38 68.10
C SER A 203 -32.86 7.15 66.61
N SER A 204 -33.37 5.97 66.28
CA SER A 204 -34.13 5.76 65.04
C SER A 204 -35.54 6.29 65.25
N SER A 205 -35.97 7.28 64.46
CA SER A 205 -37.33 7.84 64.54
C SER A 205 -38.35 6.97 63.80
N PRO A 206 -39.45 6.58 64.48
CA PRO A 206 -40.73 6.36 63.82
C PRO A 206 -41.86 7.23 64.39
N ASP A 207 -41.58 8.18 65.29
CA ASP A 207 -42.59 9.05 65.92
C ASP A 207 -42.76 10.41 65.22
N GLU A 208 -43.98 10.67 64.78
CA GLU A 208 -44.45 11.95 64.24
C GLU A 208 -44.61 13.01 65.33
N ASN A 209 -43.51 13.60 65.81
CA ASN A 209 -43.48 14.99 66.31
C ASN A 209 -42.05 15.40 66.72
N ASN A 210 -41.37 16.16 65.87
CA ASN A 210 -40.54 17.31 66.27
C ASN A 210 -40.04 18.09 65.06
N ASN A 211 -40.22 19.42 65.08
CA ASN A 211 -39.85 20.32 63.99
C ASN A 211 -38.34 20.61 63.93
N LEU A 212 -37.53 19.62 63.54
CA LEU A 212 -36.15 19.85 63.07
C LEU A 212 -36.01 19.41 61.60
N LYS A 213 -35.70 20.37 60.72
CA LYS A 213 -35.54 20.18 59.26
C LYS A 213 -34.29 19.36 58.90
N HIS A 214 -34.31 18.03 59.08
CA HIS A 214 -33.22 17.14 58.63
C HIS A 214 -33.74 15.80 58.09
N GLY A 215 -34.64 15.85 57.11
CA GLY A 215 -34.89 14.77 56.16
C GLY A 215 -34.56 15.28 54.75
N SER A 216 -33.78 14.52 53.98
CA SER A 216 -33.40 14.87 52.58
C SER A 216 -33.74 13.75 51.58
N ILE A 217 -34.28 12.63 52.07
CA ILE A 217 -34.46 11.39 51.33
C ILE A 217 -35.94 11.18 50.93
N ALA A 218 -36.90 11.70 51.69
CA ALA A 218 -38.32 11.52 51.40
C ALA A 218 -38.78 12.45 50.25
N GLU A 219 -38.33 13.70 50.28
CA GLU A 219 -38.67 14.78 49.35
C GLU A 219 -38.06 14.52 47.97
N THR A 220 -36.84 13.96 47.91
CA THR A 220 -36.17 13.55 46.68
C THR A 220 -36.85 12.35 46.03
N VAL A 221 -37.27 11.35 46.81
CA VAL A 221 -38.07 10.21 46.31
C VAL A 221 -39.45 10.66 45.83
N ALA A 222 -40.10 11.60 46.51
CA ALA A 222 -41.38 12.16 46.06
C ALA A 222 -41.24 12.96 44.75
N TYR A 223 -40.15 13.73 44.60
CA TYR A 223 -39.79 14.41 43.35
C TYR A 223 -39.56 13.41 42.20
N ASP A 224 -38.82 12.33 42.46
CA ASP A 224 -38.57 11.26 41.49
C ASP A 224 -39.89 10.67 40.96
N CYS A 225 -40.84 10.35 41.83
CA CYS A 225 -42.14 9.83 41.43
C CYS A 225 -42.94 10.85 40.60
N ALA A 226 -42.94 12.12 40.97
CA ALA A 226 -43.61 13.18 40.21
C ALA A 226 -42.99 13.36 38.81
N LEU A 227 -41.66 13.29 38.72
CA LEU A 227 -40.92 13.39 37.46
C LEU A 227 -41.18 12.17 36.55
N GLU A 228 -41.17 10.96 37.11
CA GLU A 228 -41.42 9.74 36.35
C GLU A 228 -42.85 9.70 35.78
N VAL A 229 -43.84 10.15 36.55
CA VAL A 229 -45.23 10.28 36.07
C VAL A 229 -45.32 11.34 34.97
N ALA A 230 -44.69 12.51 35.13
CA ALA A 230 -44.64 13.54 34.11
C ALA A 230 -44.07 13.02 32.78
N MET A 231 -42.96 12.29 32.82
CA MET A 231 -42.33 11.69 31.64
C MET A 231 -43.20 10.62 30.96
N LYS A 232 -43.87 9.76 31.74
CA LYS A 232 -44.79 8.75 31.20
C LYS A 232 -46.01 9.39 30.52
N VAL A 233 -46.62 10.39 31.14
CA VAL A 233 -47.81 11.08 30.60
C VAL A 233 -47.48 11.91 29.37
N GLN A 234 -46.27 12.47 29.26
CA GLN A 234 -45.85 13.25 28.09
C GLN A 234 -45.18 12.42 26.99
N HIS A 235 -45.21 11.09 27.09
CA HIS A 235 -44.56 10.17 26.14
C HIS A 235 -43.10 10.58 25.84
N PHE A 236 -42.31 10.71 26.91
CA PHE A 236 -40.88 10.98 26.82
C PHE A 236 -40.17 9.84 26.10
N GLN A 237 -39.55 10.14 24.95
CA GLN A 237 -38.96 9.16 24.03
C GLN A 237 -37.87 9.81 23.17
N GLN A 238 -37.25 9.06 22.26
CA GLN A 238 -36.28 9.62 21.30
C GLN A 238 -36.90 10.82 20.56
N ARG A 239 -36.14 11.93 20.42
CA ARG A 239 -36.58 13.26 19.91
C ARG A 239 -37.56 14.06 20.79
N ASN A 240 -38.26 13.47 21.75
CA ASN A 240 -39.15 14.20 22.68
C ASN A 240 -38.51 14.32 24.07
N LEU A 241 -37.54 15.22 24.19
CA LEU A 241 -36.62 15.33 25.33
C LEU A 241 -36.94 16.52 26.27
N LEU A 242 -38.11 17.15 26.15
CA LEU A 242 -38.49 18.32 26.93
C LEU A 242 -39.85 18.11 27.61
N LEU A 243 -39.94 18.53 28.88
CA LEU A 243 -41.23 18.62 29.56
C LEU A 243 -41.94 19.94 29.17
N HIS A 244 -43.25 19.86 28.96
CA HIS A 244 -44.07 20.98 28.51
C HIS A 244 -45.27 21.24 29.44
N GLY A 245 -45.87 22.43 29.35
CA GLY A 245 -47.13 22.77 30.01
C GLY A 245 -47.16 22.56 31.54
N SER A 246 -48.30 22.07 32.03
CA SER A 246 -48.60 21.91 33.46
C SER A 246 -47.65 20.98 34.20
N TRP A 247 -47.14 19.93 33.56
CA TRP A 247 -46.19 19.00 34.18
C TRP A 247 -44.82 19.63 34.43
N ARG A 248 -44.31 20.45 33.50
CA ARG A 248 -43.07 21.21 33.71
C ARG A 248 -43.23 22.19 34.87
N TRP A 249 -44.37 22.89 34.94
CA TRP A 249 -44.68 23.79 36.05
C TRP A 249 -44.73 23.03 37.38
N LEU A 250 -45.51 21.95 37.46
CA LEU A 250 -45.68 21.13 38.67
C LEU A 250 -44.34 20.63 39.23
N VAL A 251 -43.49 20.05 38.37
CA VAL A 251 -42.17 19.53 38.77
C VAL A 251 -41.23 20.67 39.23
N THR A 252 -41.34 21.85 38.62
CA THR A 252 -40.52 23.02 39.01
C THR A 252 -40.96 23.59 40.35
N GLU A 253 -42.27 23.79 40.55
CA GLU A 253 -42.83 24.30 41.81
C GLU A 253 -42.68 23.30 42.97
N PHE A 254 -42.79 22.00 42.69
CA PHE A 254 -42.51 20.98 43.70
C PHE A 254 -41.07 21.08 44.21
N ALA A 255 -40.10 21.22 43.30
CA ALA A 255 -38.70 21.35 43.67
C ALA A 255 -38.42 22.62 44.49
N SER A 256 -39.00 23.77 44.12
CA SER A 256 -38.83 25.02 44.87
C SER A 256 -39.53 25.00 46.23
N TYR A 257 -40.74 24.41 46.33
CA TYR A 257 -41.52 24.36 47.56
C TYR A 257 -40.91 23.40 48.60
N TYR A 258 -40.48 22.20 48.18
CA TYR A 258 -39.86 21.21 49.06
C TYR A 258 -38.33 21.34 49.18
N GLY A 259 -37.72 22.34 48.55
CA GLY A 259 -36.29 22.65 48.69
C GLY A 259 -35.34 21.65 48.03
N VAL A 260 -35.78 20.93 47.00
CA VAL A 260 -34.94 19.97 46.26
C VAL A 260 -33.86 20.73 45.48
N SER A 261 -32.59 20.33 45.68
CA SER A 261 -31.42 20.92 45.01
C SER A 261 -31.62 21.00 43.49
N LYS A 262 -31.37 22.16 42.89
CA LYS A 262 -31.44 22.30 41.42
C LYS A 262 -30.40 21.43 40.70
N THR A 263 -29.29 21.11 41.37
CA THR A 263 -28.30 20.16 40.86
C THR A 263 -28.86 18.74 40.86
N TYR A 264 -29.55 18.33 41.92
CA TYR A 264 -30.28 17.06 41.99
C TYR A 264 -31.35 16.97 40.90
N THR A 265 -32.19 17.98 40.73
CA THR A 265 -33.25 17.97 39.69
C THR A 265 -32.66 17.85 38.29
N ASN A 266 -31.58 18.58 38.00
CA ASN A 266 -30.91 18.52 36.70
C ASN A 266 -30.26 17.14 36.46
N LEU A 267 -29.55 16.58 37.45
CA LEU A 267 -28.95 15.26 37.37
C LEU A 267 -30.00 14.17 37.18
N ARG A 268 -31.11 14.23 37.91
CA ARG A 268 -32.17 13.23 37.79
C ARG A 268 -32.85 13.29 36.43
N TYR A 269 -33.14 14.50 35.95
CA TYR A 269 -33.67 14.71 34.60
C TYR A 269 -32.71 14.17 33.53
N LEU A 270 -31.42 14.48 33.66
CA LEU A 270 -30.38 14.05 32.73
C LEU A 270 -30.20 12.52 32.73
N SER A 271 -30.41 11.83 33.85
CA SER A 271 -30.44 10.35 33.88
C SER A 271 -31.49 9.78 32.92
N TYR A 272 -32.72 10.30 32.96
CA TYR A 272 -33.79 9.86 32.05
C TYR A 272 -33.52 10.25 30.58
N VAL A 273 -32.94 11.44 30.33
CA VAL A 273 -32.49 11.83 28.99
C VAL A 273 -31.44 10.84 28.46
N MET A 274 -30.51 10.39 29.31
CA MET A 274 -29.46 9.44 28.92
C MET A 274 -29.97 8.02 28.65
N ASP A 275 -31.05 7.60 29.31
CA ASP A 275 -31.67 6.29 29.05
C ASP A 275 -32.36 6.19 27.68
N VAL A 276 -32.73 7.33 27.07
CA VAL A 276 -33.27 7.42 25.69
C VAL A 276 -32.33 8.15 24.71
N ALA A 277 -31.08 8.41 25.10
CA ALA A 277 -30.19 9.25 24.34
C ALA A 277 -29.85 8.66 22.97
N THR A 278 -29.87 9.53 21.95
CA THR A 278 -29.52 9.20 20.57
C THR A 278 -28.41 10.13 20.06
N PRO A 279 -27.59 9.70 19.09
CA PRO A 279 -26.48 10.46 18.52
C PRO A 279 -26.99 11.56 17.55
N THR A 280 -27.86 12.43 18.06
CA THR A 280 -28.62 13.43 17.30
C THR A 280 -28.34 14.82 17.85
N LYS A 281 -28.38 15.86 16.99
CA LYS A 281 -28.06 17.23 17.40
C LYS A 281 -28.87 17.68 18.63
N ASP A 282 -30.19 17.52 18.58
CA ASP A 282 -31.10 18.01 19.62
C ASP A 282 -30.83 17.33 20.97
N CYS A 283 -30.54 16.02 20.94
CA CYS A 283 -30.20 15.26 22.14
C CYS A 283 -28.87 15.69 22.74
N LEU A 284 -27.83 15.82 21.91
CA LEU A 284 -26.48 16.15 22.38
C LEU A 284 -26.38 17.59 22.88
N THR A 285 -27.10 18.55 22.26
CA THR A 285 -27.22 19.91 22.79
C THR A 285 -27.96 19.94 24.13
N THR A 286 -29.09 19.22 24.25
CA THR A 286 -29.83 19.14 25.53
C THR A 286 -28.98 18.55 26.66
N VAL A 287 -28.20 17.50 26.37
CA VAL A 287 -27.25 16.88 27.30
C VAL A 287 -26.12 17.84 27.68
N HIS A 288 -25.55 18.55 26.70
CA HIS A 288 -24.50 19.54 26.94
C HIS A 288 -24.96 20.66 27.88
N ASP A 289 -26.13 21.24 27.60
CA ASP A 289 -26.63 22.38 28.36
C ASP A 289 -26.91 22.00 29.81
N LEU A 290 -27.58 20.87 30.04
CA LEU A 290 -27.86 20.34 31.39
C LEU A 290 -26.59 19.96 32.17
N LEU A 291 -25.59 19.36 31.49
CA LEU A 291 -24.35 18.93 32.14
C LEU A 291 -23.42 20.12 32.44
N SER A 292 -23.39 21.13 31.57
CA SER A 292 -22.63 22.37 31.78
C SER A 292 -23.15 23.12 33.01
N ASP A 293 -24.48 23.19 33.14
CA ASP A 293 -25.19 23.80 34.26
C ASP A 293 -24.92 23.11 35.62
N VAL A 294 -24.56 21.83 35.60
CA VAL A 294 -24.15 21.03 36.78
C VAL A 294 -22.66 21.24 37.07
N LYS A 295 -21.79 21.17 36.06
CA LYS A 295 -20.33 21.34 36.23
C LYS A 295 -19.94 22.77 36.65
N ALA A 296 -20.69 23.78 36.22
CA ALA A 296 -20.49 25.16 36.67
C ALA A 296 -20.81 25.34 38.19
N LYS A 297 -21.60 24.43 38.78
CA LYS A 297 -22.02 24.47 40.19
C LYS A 297 -21.27 23.49 41.08
N SER A 298 -20.57 22.50 40.51
CA SER A 298 -19.79 21.48 41.25
C SER A 298 -18.48 22.01 41.86
N THR A 299 -18.20 23.32 41.72
CA THR A 299 -17.22 24.05 42.53
C THR A 299 -17.66 24.19 43.99
N ASN A 300 -18.97 24.04 44.27
CA ASN A 300 -19.52 23.88 45.60
C ASN A 300 -19.70 22.37 45.89
N LEU A 301 -19.51 21.98 47.15
CA LEU A 301 -19.58 20.58 47.61
C LEU A 301 -20.88 19.87 47.19
N LEU A 302 -20.78 19.03 46.15
CA LEU A 302 -21.87 18.14 45.73
C LEU A 302 -22.12 17.07 46.79
N SER A 303 -23.39 16.70 47.01
CA SER A 303 -23.72 15.58 47.90
C SER A 303 -23.21 14.25 47.33
N TYR A 304 -23.03 13.24 48.20
CA TYR A 304 -22.62 11.90 47.78
C TYR A 304 -23.57 11.31 46.71
N GLN A 305 -24.89 11.49 46.89
CA GLN A 305 -25.89 11.01 45.93
C GLN A 305 -25.79 11.72 44.58
N GLU A 306 -25.60 13.05 44.55
CA GLU A 306 -25.37 13.81 43.32
C GLU A 306 -24.08 13.37 42.62
N ASN A 307 -22.99 13.16 43.35
CA ASN A 307 -21.73 12.63 42.80
C ASN A 307 -21.90 11.23 42.19
N CYS A 308 -22.61 10.32 42.85
CA CYS A 308 -22.89 8.99 42.33
C CYS A 308 -23.78 9.01 41.07
N MET A 309 -24.74 9.94 40.98
CA MET A 309 -25.54 10.12 39.76
C MET A 309 -24.70 10.72 38.63
N LEU A 310 -23.93 11.77 38.91
CA LEU A 310 -23.04 12.42 37.94
C LEU A 310 -22.04 11.43 37.33
N ALA A 311 -21.42 10.56 38.15
CA ALA A 311 -20.48 9.55 37.67
C ALA A 311 -21.13 8.54 36.70
N LYS A 312 -22.37 8.09 36.96
CA LYS A 312 -23.13 7.19 36.07
C LYS A 312 -23.50 7.88 34.76
N ILE A 313 -23.99 9.12 34.85
CA ILE A 313 -24.34 9.94 33.69
C ILE A 313 -23.10 10.21 32.84
N GLU A 314 -21.96 10.58 33.42
CA GLU A 314 -20.72 10.77 32.67
C GLU A 314 -20.30 9.49 31.93
N ASP A 315 -20.46 8.29 32.51
CA ASP A 315 -20.16 7.03 31.83
C ASP A 315 -21.12 6.75 30.66
N GLN A 316 -22.43 7.00 30.84
CA GLN A 316 -23.40 6.94 29.74
C GLN A 316 -23.05 7.94 28.63
N VAL A 317 -22.70 9.19 28.96
CA VAL A 317 -22.29 10.21 27.97
C VAL A 317 -21.00 9.80 27.26
N LYS A 318 -20.00 9.26 27.98
CA LYS A 318 -18.75 8.76 27.39
C LYS A 318 -19.01 7.63 26.38
N LYS A 319 -19.98 6.75 26.65
CA LYS A 319 -20.43 5.69 25.71
C LYS A 319 -21.17 6.29 24.50
N THR A 320 -22.05 7.26 24.69
CA THR A 320 -22.75 7.95 23.59
C THR A 320 -21.77 8.68 22.68
N LEU A 321 -20.82 9.43 23.24
CA LEU A 321 -19.77 10.11 22.48
C LEU A 321 -18.88 9.14 21.70
N ALA A 322 -18.49 8.00 22.30
CA ALA A 322 -17.78 6.95 21.59
C ALA A 322 -18.59 6.47 20.37
N SER A 323 -19.89 6.21 20.55
CA SER A 323 -20.79 5.82 19.45
C SER A 323 -20.89 6.89 18.35
N VAL A 324 -20.97 8.17 18.70
CA VAL A 324 -20.97 9.28 17.74
C VAL A 324 -19.67 9.35 16.93
N PHE A 325 -18.52 9.41 17.61
CA PHE A 325 -17.23 9.55 16.93
C PHE A 325 -16.81 8.29 16.16
N GLU A 326 -17.15 7.10 16.64
CA GLU A 326 -16.86 5.85 15.91
C GLU A 326 -17.73 5.64 14.66
N ASN A 327 -18.82 6.40 14.49
CA ASN A 327 -19.76 6.23 13.38
C ASN A 327 -20.08 7.56 12.66
N TYR A 328 -19.18 8.56 12.73
CA TYR A 328 -19.44 9.94 12.29
C TYR A 328 -19.93 10.11 10.83
N LYS A 329 -19.63 9.17 9.92
CA LYS A 329 -20.14 9.16 8.52
C LYS A 329 -21.53 8.55 8.35
N SER A 330 -22.02 7.83 9.36
CA SER A 330 -23.30 7.10 9.34
C SER A 330 -24.38 7.77 10.21
N LEU A 331 -24.09 8.96 10.76
CA LEU A 331 -25.04 9.76 11.54
C LEU A 331 -26.06 10.40 10.60
N GLU A 332 -27.35 10.25 10.91
CA GLU A 332 -28.44 10.82 10.11
C GLU A 332 -29.58 11.32 11.00
N GLU A 333 -29.96 12.60 10.84
CA GLU A 333 -30.97 13.24 11.69
C GLU A 333 -32.40 12.76 11.37
N SER A 334 -32.69 12.25 10.17
CA SER A 334 -34.00 11.66 9.85
C SER A 334 -34.28 10.32 10.55
N SER A 335 -33.24 9.67 11.09
CA SER A 335 -33.38 8.38 11.78
C SER A 335 -33.77 8.54 13.25
N LEU A 336 -34.70 7.71 13.72
CA LEU A 336 -35.07 7.63 15.14
C LEU A 336 -33.92 7.11 16.03
N SER A 337 -32.98 6.34 15.46
CA SER A 337 -31.75 5.90 16.14
C SER A 337 -30.60 6.90 16.00
N GLY A 338 -30.77 7.97 15.22
CA GLY A 338 -29.70 8.90 14.83
C GLY A 338 -28.62 8.31 13.91
N MET A 339 -28.78 7.06 13.46
CA MET A 339 -27.82 6.33 12.62
C MET A 339 -28.49 5.63 11.44
N VAL A 340 -27.69 5.35 10.41
CA VAL A 340 -28.06 4.55 9.23
C VAL A 340 -27.34 3.19 9.29
N ASP A 341 -28.12 2.10 9.30
CA ASP A 341 -27.59 0.73 9.29
C ASP A 341 -27.08 0.27 7.92
N CYS A 342 -27.53 0.93 6.84
CA CYS A 342 -27.14 0.60 5.46
C CYS A 342 -25.87 1.32 5.01
N PHE A 343 -25.01 0.61 4.27
CA PHE A 343 -23.80 1.20 3.68
C PHE A 343 -24.16 2.21 2.57
N ARG A 344 -24.07 3.51 2.88
CA ARG A 344 -24.20 4.61 1.92
C ARG A 344 -22.82 5.26 1.66
N PRO A 345 -22.54 5.77 0.44
CA PRO A 345 -21.46 6.73 0.22
C PRO A 345 -21.66 7.95 1.13
N ALA A 346 -20.61 8.44 1.79
CA ALA A 346 -20.73 9.59 2.68
C ALA A 346 -20.98 10.88 1.88
N SER A 347 -21.84 11.75 2.40
CA SER A 347 -22.38 12.91 1.66
C SER A 347 -21.42 14.13 1.56
N GLY A 348 -20.14 13.99 1.93
CA GLY A 348 -19.15 15.08 2.03
C GLY A 348 -19.41 16.11 3.14
N THR A 349 -20.64 16.20 3.64
CA THR A 349 -21.08 17.09 4.72
C THR A 349 -20.86 16.46 6.10
N ALA A 350 -20.43 17.28 7.07
CA ALA A 350 -20.37 16.83 8.45
C ALA A 350 -21.79 16.70 9.03
N ALA A 351 -22.03 15.64 9.80
CA ALA A 351 -23.33 15.42 10.44
C ALA A 351 -23.62 16.50 11.50
N PRO A 352 -24.85 17.03 11.61
CA PRO A 352 -25.19 18.09 12.56
C PRO A 352 -24.91 17.74 14.04
N ALA A 353 -25.00 16.46 14.40
CA ALA A 353 -24.66 15.92 15.72
C ALA A 353 -23.16 16.00 16.08
N LEU A 354 -22.25 16.17 15.10
CA LEU A 354 -20.80 16.12 15.34
C LEU A 354 -20.29 17.34 16.13
N ALA A 355 -20.83 18.54 15.87
CA ALA A 355 -20.41 19.76 16.56
C ALA A 355 -20.82 19.76 18.06
N PRO A 356 -22.07 19.44 18.45
CA PRO A 356 -22.44 19.21 19.85
C PRO A 356 -21.62 18.12 20.53
N ALA A 357 -21.25 17.05 19.81
CA ALA A 357 -20.41 16.00 20.38
C ALA A 357 -19.00 16.48 20.73
N VAL A 358 -18.38 17.33 19.89
CA VAL A 358 -17.07 17.95 20.19
C VAL A 358 -17.17 18.90 21.39
N GLN A 359 -18.24 19.69 21.48
CA GLN A 359 -18.51 20.56 22.64
C GLN A 359 -18.67 19.74 23.94
N LEU A 360 -19.50 18.70 23.91
CA LEU A 360 -19.71 17.80 25.05
C LEU A 360 -18.44 17.01 25.42
N TYR A 361 -17.57 16.70 24.46
CA TYR A 361 -16.25 16.13 24.73
C TYR A 361 -15.34 17.12 25.47
N SER A 362 -15.33 18.40 25.06
CA SER A 362 -14.56 19.46 25.73
C SER A 362 -15.01 19.74 27.18
N LEU A 363 -16.28 19.47 27.49
CA LEU A 363 -16.83 19.58 28.84
C LEU A 363 -16.47 18.37 29.76
N LEU A 364 -16.11 17.24 29.17
CA LEU A 364 -15.70 16.03 29.89
C LEU A 364 -14.19 15.82 29.98
N TYR A 365 -13.44 16.37 29.03
CA TYR A 365 -12.00 16.18 28.88
C TYR A 365 -11.32 17.50 28.53
N ASP A 366 -10.19 17.78 29.20
CA ASP A 366 -9.28 18.82 28.74
C ASP A 366 -8.71 18.43 27.36
N ILE A 367 -9.06 19.19 26.32
CA ILE A 367 -8.59 18.96 24.95
C ILE A 367 -7.07 19.21 24.81
N LEU A 368 -6.44 19.90 25.77
CA LEU A 368 -4.99 20.10 25.79
C LEU A 368 -4.22 18.90 26.37
N SER A 369 -4.89 18.01 27.12
CA SER A 369 -4.27 16.77 27.63
C SER A 369 -3.96 15.78 26.49
N PRO A 370 -2.73 15.22 26.42
CA PRO A 370 -2.37 14.25 25.39
C PRO A 370 -3.18 12.95 25.51
N GLU A 371 -3.61 12.56 26.70
CA GLU A 371 -4.47 11.39 26.95
C GLU A 371 -5.85 11.57 26.30
N ALA A 372 -6.44 12.76 26.42
CA ALA A 372 -7.70 13.11 25.80
C ALA A 372 -7.58 13.16 24.27
N GLN A 373 -6.55 13.82 23.74
CA GLN A 373 -6.29 13.85 22.29
C GLN A 373 -6.11 12.44 21.70
N LEU A 374 -5.32 11.58 22.36
CA LEU A 374 -5.13 10.18 21.96
C LEU A 374 -6.43 9.37 22.04
N LYS A 375 -7.30 9.64 23.01
CA LYS A 375 -8.60 8.95 23.12
C LYS A 375 -9.55 9.37 22.00
N LEU A 376 -9.63 10.67 21.69
CA LEU A 376 -10.43 11.18 20.57
C LEU A 376 -9.94 10.60 19.23
N LEU A 377 -8.62 10.61 19.01
CA LEU A 377 -8.00 10.04 17.82
C LEU A 377 -8.28 8.54 17.66
N LYS A 378 -8.30 7.77 18.75
CA LYS A 378 -8.68 6.33 18.72
C LYS A 378 -10.10 6.10 18.21
N PHE A 379 -11.08 6.94 18.55
CA PHE A 379 -12.45 6.79 18.04
C PHE A 379 -12.50 6.96 16.51
N PHE A 380 -11.81 7.97 15.96
CA PHE A 380 -11.72 8.16 14.50
C PHE A 380 -10.92 7.04 13.81
N GLN A 381 -9.90 6.47 14.45
CA GLN A 381 -9.24 5.26 13.95
C GLN A 381 -10.18 4.05 13.88
N VAL A 382 -11.02 3.84 14.91
CA VAL A 382 -12.04 2.78 14.93
C VAL A 382 -13.10 3.03 13.85
N ALA A 383 -13.54 4.27 13.65
CA ALA A 383 -14.47 4.64 12.58
C ALA A 383 -13.93 4.31 11.19
N ALA A 384 -12.68 4.70 10.90
CA ALA A 384 -12.01 4.34 9.65
C ALA A 384 -11.89 2.82 9.49
N GLN A 385 -11.52 2.08 10.53
CA GLN A 385 -11.49 0.61 10.48
C GLN A 385 -12.87 -0.01 10.22
N LYS A 386 -13.96 0.53 10.78
CA LYS A 386 -15.33 0.09 10.49
C LYS A 386 -15.68 0.29 9.01
N ARG A 387 -15.47 1.49 8.45
CA ARG A 387 -15.68 1.77 7.01
C ARG A 387 -14.84 0.86 6.11
N LEU A 388 -13.56 0.67 6.43
CA LEU A 388 -12.67 -0.23 5.69
C LEU A 388 -13.17 -1.68 5.70
N ARG A 389 -13.63 -2.20 6.84
CA ARG A 389 -14.18 -3.56 6.91
C ARG A 389 -15.39 -3.71 5.99
N MET A 390 -16.31 -2.75 5.97
CA MET A 390 -17.46 -2.77 5.06
C MET A 390 -17.06 -2.81 3.59
N HIS A 391 -16.11 -1.97 3.17
CA HIS A 391 -15.55 -2.00 1.81
C HIS A 391 -14.83 -3.33 1.47
N CYS A 392 -14.27 -4.02 2.47
CA CYS A 392 -13.55 -5.26 2.26
C CYS A 392 -14.45 -6.51 2.14
N VAL A 393 -15.69 -6.50 2.65
CA VAL A 393 -16.55 -7.71 2.72
C VAL A 393 -16.69 -8.41 1.37
N GLU A 394 -17.02 -7.66 0.32
CA GLU A 394 -17.21 -8.19 -1.04
C GLU A 394 -15.93 -8.80 -1.65
N ILE A 395 -14.75 -8.40 -1.15
CA ILE A 395 -13.45 -8.95 -1.57
C ILE A 395 -13.03 -10.12 -0.67
N ASP A 396 -13.37 -10.08 0.63
CA ASP A 396 -13.10 -11.19 1.55
C ASP A 396 -13.86 -12.46 1.15
N GLU A 397 -15.09 -12.34 0.65
CA GLU A 397 -15.82 -13.47 0.05
C GLU A 397 -15.07 -14.09 -1.15
N LEU A 398 -14.35 -13.28 -1.94
CA LEU A 398 -13.55 -13.73 -3.09
C LEU A 398 -12.20 -14.32 -2.67
N VAL A 399 -11.55 -13.80 -1.62
CA VAL A 399 -10.29 -14.36 -1.11
C VAL A 399 -10.55 -15.67 -0.36
N LEU A 400 -11.69 -15.81 0.31
CA LEU A 400 -12.03 -17.05 1.04
C LEU A 400 -12.49 -18.17 0.10
N THR A 401 -13.32 -17.87 -0.92
CA THR A 401 -13.80 -18.88 -1.87
C THR A 401 -12.78 -19.27 -2.95
N SER A 402 -11.56 -18.68 -2.99
CA SER A 402 -10.56 -19.04 -4.02
C SER A 402 -9.92 -20.42 -3.79
N ASN A 403 -10.14 -21.01 -2.62
CA ASN A 403 -9.67 -22.35 -2.29
C ASN A 403 -10.57 -23.47 -2.87
N GLU A 404 -11.76 -23.14 -3.39
CA GLU A 404 -12.74 -24.12 -3.89
C GLU A 404 -12.93 -24.04 -5.42
N GLY A 405 -11.92 -24.55 -6.15
CA GLY A 405 -12.02 -25.26 -7.44
C GLY A 405 -12.71 -24.61 -8.66
N THR A 406 -13.36 -23.46 -8.52
CA THR A 406 -14.26 -22.90 -9.52
C THR A 406 -13.49 -21.89 -10.37
N GLN A 407 -13.41 -22.16 -11.68
CA GLN A 407 -12.72 -21.31 -12.65
C GLN A 407 -13.40 -19.94 -12.75
N ARG A 408 -12.98 -18.98 -11.91
CA ARG A 408 -13.48 -17.61 -11.97
C ARG A 408 -13.02 -16.88 -13.21
N ASP A 409 -13.87 -15.97 -13.67
CA ASP A 409 -13.43 -14.88 -14.53
C ASP A 409 -12.53 -13.92 -13.74
N LEU A 410 -11.22 -14.04 -13.98
CA LEU A 410 -10.18 -13.18 -13.40
C LEU A 410 -10.45 -11.69 -13.67
N SER A 411 -11.08 -11.35 -14.81
CA SER A 411 -11.45 -9.97 -15.16
C SER A 411 -12.31 -9.31 -14.07
N THR A 412 -13.36 -10.00 -13.62
CA THR A 412 -14.25 -9.52 -12.55
C THR A 412 -13.52 -9.31 -11.23
N SER A 413 -12.50 -10.12 -10.94
CA SER A 413 -11.72 -10.02 -9.70
C SER A 413 -10.82 -8.78 -9.71
N TYR A 414 -10.17 -8.46 -10.85
CA TYR A 414 -9.41 -7.22 -11.01
C TYR A 414 -10.31 -5.98 -10.95
N GLN A 415 -11.49 -6.01 -11.59
CA GLN A 415 -12.46 -4.89 -11.54
C GLN A 415 -12.99 -4.62 -10.14
N LYS A 416 -13.22 -5.66 -9.32
CA LYS A 416 -13.58 -5.48 -7.90
C LYS A 416 -12.43 -4.92 -7.06
N MET A 417 -11.18 -5.33 -7.30
CA MET A 417 -10.04 -4.70 -6.63
C MET A 417 -9.89 -3.22 -7.02
N LYS A 418 -10.14 -2.87 -8.29
CA LYS A 418 -10.19 -1.49 -8.76
C LYS A 418 -11.32 -0.70 -8.08
N SER A 419 -12.53 -1.26 -7.94
CA SER A 419 -13.64 -0.58 -7.25
C SER A 419 -13.36 -0.36 -5.76
N LEU A 420 -12.65 -1.27 -5.08
CA LEU A 420 -12.15 -1.06 -3.72
C LEU A 420 -11.19 0.14 -3.64
N ILE A 421 -10.21 0.25 -4.54
CA ILE A 421 -9.27 1.39 -4.57
C ILE A 421 -10.03 2.70 -4.75
N LEU A 422 -10.97 2.75 -5.71
CA LEU A 422 -11.80 3.94 -5.97
C LEU A 422 -12.74 4.27 -4.80
N GLY A 423 -13.29 3.26 -4.13
CA GLY A 423 -14.09 3.42 -2.90
C GLY A 423 -13.27 4.06 -1.78
N LEU A 424 -12.08 3.53 -1.49
CA LEU A 424 -11.19 4.07 -0.46
C LEU A 424 -10.66 5.48 -0.81
N ARG A 425 -10.43 5.76 -2.10
CA ARG A 425 -10.12 7.12 -2.60
C ARG A 425 -11.24 8.10 -2.28
N ASN A 426 -12.49 7.72 -2.58
CA ASN A 426 -13.66 8.54 -2.32
C ASN A 426 -13.90 8.73 -0.82
N GLU A 427 -13.64 7.71 0.01
CA GLU A 427 -13.71 7.85 1.48
C GLU A 427 -12.74 8.93 1.99
N ILE A 428 -11.49 8.97 1.51
CA ILE A 428 -10.53 10.01 1.93
C ILE A 428 -10.95 11.39 1.41
N LEU A 429 -11.52 11.48 0.21
CA LEU A 429 -12.09 12.74 -0.30
C LEU A 429 -13.21 13.26 0.62
N THR A 430 -14.14 12.39 1.05
CA THR A 430 -15.18 12.80 2.02
C THR A 430 -14.60 13.22 3.37
N ASP A 431 -13.47 12.62 3.80
CA ASP A 431 -12.77 13.04 5.03
C ASP A 431 -12.13 14.42 4.88
N ILE A 432 -11.58 14.73 3.70
CA ILE A 432 -11.05 16.06 3.37
C ILE A 432 -12.18 17.10 3.37
N GLU A 433 -13.36 16.76 2.84
CA GLU A 433 -14.54 17.65 2.80
C GLU A 433 -15.12 17.91 4.19
N ILE A 434 -15.23 16.88 5.04
CA ILE A 434 -15.66 16.99 6.44
C ILE A 434 -14.64 17.80 7.25
N HIS A 435 -13.34 17.53 7.09
CA HIS A 435 -12.29 18.22 7.85
C HIS A 435 -12.20 19.72 7.50
N LYS A 436 -12.41 20.09 6.23
CA LYS A 436 -12.47 21.50 5.78
C LYS A 436 -13.56 22.34 6.46
N GLN A 437 -14.57 21.72 7.08
CA GLN A 437 -15.65 22.44 7.78
C GLN A 437 -15.23 22.94 9.18
N GLY A 438 -14.03 22.60 9.66
CA GLY A 438 -13.46 23.20 10.89
C GLY A 438 -14.13 22.79 12.21
N ILE A 439 -14.96 21.75 12.20
CA ILE A 439 -15.73 21.27 13.37
C ILE A 439 -14.85 20.50 14.38
N LEU A 440 -13.75 19.90 13.92
CA LEU A 440 -12.87 19.06 14.73
C LEU A 440 -11.73 19.87 15.37
N PRO A 441 -11.27 19.52 16.59
CA PRO A 441 -10.09 20.15 17.20
C PRO A 441 -8.82 19.97 16.34
N SER A 442 -7.89 20.91 16.45
CA SER A 442 -6.64 20.94 15.66
C SER A 442 -5.72 19.73 15.83
N CYS A 443 -5.91 18.92 16.89
CA CYS A 443 -5.20 17.66 17.09
C CYS A 443 -5.70 16.50 16.19
N ILE A 444 -6.84 16.66 15.51
CA ILE A 444 -7.45 15.62 14.66
C ILE A 444 -7.35 15.99 13.17
N ASP A 445 -6.33 15.46 12.51
CA ASP A 445 -6.19 15.44 11.05
C ASP A 445 -6.90 14.19 10.49
N LEU A 446 -8.18 14.36 10.14
CA LEU A 446 -9.02 13.25 9.70
C LEU A 446 -8.52 12.60 8.38
N PRO A 447 -8.15 13.36 7.32
CA PRO A 447 -7.57 12.79 6.10
C PRO A 447 -6.31 11.97 6.36
N LYS A 448 -5.42 12.41 7.24
CA LYS A 448 -4.20 11.68 7.59
C LYS A 448 -4.49 10.41 8.38
N ILE A 449 -5.45 10.42 9.30
CA ILE A 449 -5.87 9.22 10.05
C ILE A 449 -6.43 8.16 9.08
N SER A 450 -7.39 8.51 8.23
CA SER A 450 -8.05 7.55 7.35
C SER A 450 -7.12 7.04 6.25
N SER A 451 -6.38 7.93 5.59
CA SER A 451 -5.41 7.56 4.56
C SER A 451 -4.29 6.64 5.05
N CYS A 452 -3.78 6.83 6.29
CA CYS A 452 -2.78 5.94 6.85
C CYS A 452 -3.34 4.53 7.04
N ILE A 453 -4.55 4.41 7.59
CA ILE A 453 -5.24 3.12 7.79
C ILE A 453 -5.55 2.46 6.45
N TYR A 454 -6.16 3.18 5.50
CA TYR A 454 -6.56 2.63 4.22
C TYR A 454 -5.36 2.25 3.36
N SER A 455 -4.34 3.12 3.25
CA SER A 455 -3.15 2.84 2.43
C SER A 455 -2.36 1.63 2.93
N PHE A 456 -2.19 1.47 4.26
CA PHE A 456 -1.47 0.30 4.80
C PHE A 456 -2.23 -1.01 4.54
N ASN A 457 -3.54 -1.02 4.83
CA ASN A 457 -4.36 -2.22 4.63
C ASN A 457 -4.53 -2.56 3.14
N LEU A 458 -4.71 -1.55 2.27
CA LEU A 458 -4.79 -1.73 0.83
C LEU A 458 -3.48 -2.27 0.25
N CYS A 459 -2.32 -1.80 0.71
CA CYS A 459 -1.01 -2.30 0.27
C CYS A 459 -0.83 -3.80 0.59
N ASN A 460 -1.21 -4.23 1.79
CA ASN A 460 -1.16 -5.64 2.18
C ASN A 460 -2.18 -6.48 1.41
N ARG A 461 -3.45 -6.03 1.32
CA ARG A 461 -4.50 -6.73 0.58
C ARG A 461 -4.20 -6.85 -0.92
N LEU A 462 -3.61 -5.83 -1.54
CA LEU A 462 -3.13 -5.90 -2.93
C LEU A 462 -2.01 -6.92 -3.09
N ARG A 463 -1.06 -6.97 -2.16
CA ARG A 463 0.04 -7.97 -2.19
C ARG A 463 -0.51 -9.38 -2.09
N ASP A 464 -1.40 -9.63 -1.14
CA ASP A 464 -2.02 -10.96 -0.93
C ASP A 464 -2.89 -11.36 -2.13
N PHE A 465 -3.63 -10.41 -2.72
CA PHE A 465 -4.41 -10.61 -3.92
C PHE A 465 -3.56 -10.91 -5.17
N LEU A 466 -2.45 -10.19 -5.39
CA LEU A 466 -1.55 -10.44 -6.52
C LEU A 466 -0.79 -11.77 -6.38
N VAL A 467 -0.60 -12.27 -5.16
CA VAL A 467 -0.08 -13.62 -4.90
C VAL A 467 -1.15 -14.69 -5.19
N ALA A 468 -2.40 -14.47 -4.77
CA ALA A 468 -3.50 -15.42 -4.98
C ALA A 468 -4.02 -15.45 -6.43
N CYS A 469 -4.00 -14.30 -7.11
CA CYS A 469 -4.47 -14.08 -8.48
C CYS A 469 -3.35 -13.38 -9.29
N PRO A 470 -2.27 -14.11 -9.66
CA PRO A 470 -1.15 -13.50 -10.36
C PRO A 470 -1.53 -13.10 -11.80
N PRO A 471 -1.34 -11.82 -12.17
CA PRO A 471 -1.64 -11.36 -13.53
C PRO A 471 -0.62 -11.91 -14.54
N ARG A 472 -1.13 -12.57 -15.59
CA ARG A 472 -0.33 -13.27 -16.61
C ARG A 472 0.22 -12.36 -17.72
N SER A 473 -0.46 -11.26 -17.98
CA SER A 473 -0.10 -10.25 -18.98
C SER A 473 -0.86 -8.95 -18.69
N LEU A 474 -0.54 -7.87 -19.42
CA LEU A 474 -1.17 -6.56 -19.27
C LEU A 474 -2.55 -6.46 -19.95
N LEU A 475 -3.46 -7.38 -19.62
CA LEU A 475 -4.85 -7.31 -20.08
C LEU A 475 -5.52 -6.01 -19.58
N PRO A 476 -6.53 -5.46 -20.28
CA PRO A 476 -7.16 -4.19 -19.91
C PRO A 476 -7.60 -4.08 -18.43
N PRO A 477 -8.20 -5.11 -17.79
CA PRO A 477 -8.54 -5.05 -16.35
C PRO A 477 -7.32 -4.95 -15.42
N VAL A 478 -6.17 -5.50 -15.83
CA VAL A 478 -4.90 -5.41 -15.10
C VAL A 478 -4.28 -4.04 -15.30
N ALA A 479 -4.28 -3.51 -16.53
CA ALA A 479 -3.83 -2.15 -16.83
C ALA A 479 -4.62 -1.10 -16.03
N GLU A 480 -5.96 -1.23 -15.98
CA GLU A 480 -6.82 -0.37 -15.18
C GLU A 480 -6.54 -0.46 -13.67
N LEU A 481 -6.22 -1.65 -13.16
CA LEU A 481 -5.82 -1.83 -11.76
C LEU A 481 -4.47 -1.16 -11.46
N VAL A 482 -3.49 -1.27 -12.36
CA VAL A 482 -2.20 -0.57 -12.26
C VAL A 482 -2.42 0.94 -12.26
N ILE A 483 -3.26 1.45 -13.18
CA ILE A 483 -3.65 2.87 -13.26
C ILE A 483 -4.31 3.34 -11.95
N ALA A 484 -5.29 2.60 -11.42
CA ALA A 484 -5.98 2.97 -10.19
C ALA A 484 -5.05 2.96 -8.97
N THR A 485 -4.15 1.98 -8.88
CA THR A 485 -3.18 1.86 -7.78
C THR A 485 -2.16 3.00 -7.81
N ALA A 486 -1.62 3.32 -8.99
CA ALA A 486 -0.70 4.44 -9.18
C ALA A 486 -1.39 5.81 -8.96
N GLY A 487 -2.63 5.95 -9.43
CA GLY A 487 -3.47 7.14 -9.19
C GLY A 487 -3.68 7.40 -7.71
N PHE A 488 -4.07 6.38 -6.94
CA PHE A 488 -4.22 6.48 -5.49
C PHE A 488 -2.93 6.92 -4.77
N GLN A 489 -1.76 6.40 -5.19
CA GLN A 489 -0.47 6.85 -4.66
C GLN A 489 -0.16 8.33 -5.01
N GLN A 490 -0.54 8.77 -6.21
CA GLN A 490 -0.39 10.17 -6.65
C GLN A 490 -1.34 11.11 -5.90
N ASP A 491 -2.62 10.77 -5.79
CA ASP A 491 -3.63 11.52 -5.02
C ASP A 491 -3.17 11.76 -3.57
N LEU A 492 -2.69 10.70 -2.91
CA LEU A 492 -2.15 10.78 -1.55
C LEU A 492 -0.93 11.70 -1.41
N SER A 493 -0.19 11.93 -2.50
CA SER A 493 0.93 12.86 -2.54
C SER A 493 0.43 14.31 -2.77
N LEU A 494 -0.56 14.49 -3.64
CA LEU A 494 -1.25 15.77 -3.87
C LEU A 494 -1.97 16.29 -2.62
N TRP A 495 -2.48 15.40 -1.77
CA TRP A 495 -3.12 15.75 -0.50
C TRP A 495 -2.12 16.03 0.65
N ASN A 496 -0.80 16.12 0.37
CA ASN A 496 0.26 16.37 1.35
C ASN A 496 0.32 15.36 2.53
N ILE A 497 -0.15 14.13 2.32
CA ILE A 497 -0.16 13.09 3.36
C ILE A 497 1.21 12.41 3.39
N ASN A 498 2.00 12.76 4.41
CA ASN A 498 3.37 12.27 4.65
C ASN A 498 3.55 10.75 4.39
N PRO A 499 4.68 10.33 3.80
CA PRO A 499 4.95 8.92 3.52
C PRO A 499 5.21 8.13 4.81
N VAL A 500 4.22 7.36 5.23
CA VAL A 500 4.37 6.36 6.31
C VAL A 500 4.93 5.05 5.73
N LYS A 501 5.86 4.43 6.45
CA LYS A 501 6.49 3.15 6.09
C LYS A 501 5.43 2.06 5.89
N GLY A 502 5.34 1.49 4.69
CA GLY A 502 4.34 0.46 4.33
C GLY A 502 3.09 0.97 3.60
N ARG A 503 3.09 2.22 3.08
CA ARG A 503 2.09 2.72 2.11
C ARG A 503 2.06 1.87 0.82
N VAL A 504 0.98 1.99 0.04
CA VAL A 504 0.92 1.54 -1.36
C VAL A 504 2.07 2.14 -2.18
N ASP A 505 3.01 1.31 -2.58
CA ASP A 505 3.97 1.61 -3.65
C ASP A 505 3.58 0.77 -4.87
N ALA A 506 2.92 1.41 -5.83
CA ALA A 506 2.46 0.76 -7.05
C ALA A 506 3.63 0.23 -7.89
N LYS A 507 4.79 0.92 -7.90
CA LYS A 507 5.97 0.44 -8.63
C LYS A 507 6.47 -0.86 -8.00
N GLN A 508 6.63 -0.88 -6.68
CA GLN A 508 7.11 -2.06 -5.96
C GLN A 508 6.14 -3.25 -6.04
N LEU A 509 4.82 -3.00 -5.94
CA LEU A 509 3.78 -4.04 -6.01
C LEU A 509 3.75 -4.74 -7.37
N PHE A 510 3.90 -4.01 -8.47
CA PHE A 510 3.82 -4.58 -9.82
C PHE A 510 5.19 -4.94 -10.44
N HIS A 511 6.32 -4.54 -9.84
CA HIS A 511 7.67 -4.71 -10.43
C HIS A 511 7.97 -6.15 -10.87
N SER A 512 7.76 -7.14 -10.00
CA SER A 512 8.01 -8.55 -10.32
C SER A 512 7.16 -9.04 -11.50
N HIS A 513 5.92 -8.61 -11.58
CA HIS A 513 4.99 -8.97 -12.66
C HIS A 513 5.39 -8.28 -13.97
N ILE A 514 5.73 -6.98 -13.95
CA ILE A 514 6.18 -6.23 -15.12
C ILE A 514 7.45 -6.85 -15.72
N THR A 515 8.47 -7.11 -14.90
CA THR A 515 9.71 -7.74 -15.35
C THR A 515 9.46 -9.13 -15.94
N MET A 516 8.54 -9.91 -15.36
CA MET A 516 8.11 -11.19 -15.93
C MET A 516 7.42 -11.03 -17.29
N TRP A 517 6.46 -10.11 -17.43
CA TRP A 517 5.76 -9.89 -18.71
C TRP A 517 6.72 -9.45 -19.83
N ILE A 518 7.68 -8.58 -19.52
CA ILE A 518 8.72 -8.15 -20.47
C ILE A 518 9.56 -9.37 -20.91
N GLN A 519 9.98 -10.23 -19.97
CA GLN A 519 10.77 -11.42 -20.30
C GLN A 519 9.96 -12.55 -20.98
N ASP A 520 8.66 -12.66 -20.71
CA ASP A 520 7.75 -13.56 -21.43
C ASP A 520 7.52 -13.08 -22.87
N LYS A 521 7.24 -11.79 -23.08
CA LYS A 521 7.10 -11.17 -24.42
C LYS A 521 8.40 -11.24 -25.22
N ARG A 522 9.56 -10.96 -24.61
CA ARG A 522 10.89 -11.17 -25.22
C ARG A 522 11.08 -12.61 -25.68
N ARG A 523 10.78 -13.59 -24.83
CA ARG A 523 10.86 -15.02 -25.20
C ARG A 523 9.91 -15.37 -26.34
N HIS A 524 8.68 -14.85 -26.32
CA HIS A 524 7.70 -15.08 -27.38
C HIS A 524 8.16 -14.54 -28.73
N LEU A 525 8.62 -13.29 -28.79
CA LEU A 525 9.14 -12.66 -30.02
C LEU A 525 10.38 -13.39 -30.56
N LEU A 526 11.33 -13.75 -29.67
CA LEU A 526 12.52 -14.51 -30.07
C LEU A 526 12.20 -15.95 -30.52
N ASP A 527 11.11 -16.54 -30.06
CA ASP A 527 10.62 -17.83 -30.55
C ASP A 527 9.96 -17.68 -31.93
N GLN A 528 9.18 -16.61 -32.15
CA GLN A 528 8.64 -16.29 -33.47
C GLN A 528 9.74 -16.13 -34.54
N CYS A 529 10.88 -15.51 -34.20
CA CYS A 529 12.06 -15.44 -35.10
C CYS A 529 12.70 -16.80 -35.42
N LYS A 530 12.49 -17.83 -34.58
CA LYS A 530 13.07 -19.18 -34.74
C LYS A 530 12.17 -20.16 -35.46
N LEU A 531 10.87 -19.90 -35.51
CA LEU A 531 9.90 -20.80 -36.14
C LEU A 531 10.23 -20.97 -37.62
N ASP A 532 10.65 -22.18 -38.02
CA ASP A 532 10.81 -22.63 -39.41
C ASP A 532 9.44 -22.79 -40.11
N LYS A 533 8.56 -21.79 -39.99
CA LYS A 533 7.42 -21.60 -40.90
C LYS A 533 8.03 -21.38 -42.29
N ALA A 534 7.61 -22.24 -43.23
CA ALA A 534 8.00 -22.37 -44.64
C ALA A 534 8.96 -21.31 -45.21
N LYS A 535 10.10 -21.74 -45.80
CA LYS A 535 11.11 -20.91 -46.49
C LYS A 535 10.53 -19.60 -47.06
N TRP A 536 10.71 -18.52 -46.31
CA TRP A 536 10.19 -17.18 -46.63
C TRP A 536 10.78 -16.58 -47.90
N SER A 537 11.79 -17.23 -48.50
CA SER A 537 12.51 -16.79 -49.70
C SER A 537 11.62 -16.52 -50.92
N GLY A 538 10.45 -17.15 -51.02
CA GLY A 538 9.52 -16.99 -52.14
C GLY A 538 8.35 -16.02 -51.93
N ALA A 539 8.11 -15.54 -50.71
CA ALA A 539 6.98 -14.67 -50.40
C ALA A 539 7.36 -13.18 -50.55
N ARG A 540 6.59 -12.44 -51.36
CA ARG A 540 6.86 -11.03 -51.69
C ARG A 540 5.72 -10.12 -51.25
N THR A 541 6.01 -9.07 -50.47
CA THR A 541 5.07 -7.99 -50.15
C THR A 541 4.90 -7.01 -51.33
N GLN A 542 3.98 -6.04 -51.22
CA GLN A 542 3.84 -4.94 -52.18
C GLN A 542 5.14 -4.12 -52.36
N HIS A 543 6.03 -4.11 -51.36
CA HIS A 543 7.31 -3.40 -51.38
C HIS A 543 8.49 -4.27 -51.85
N GLY A 544 8.25 -5.52 -52.26
CA GLY A 544 9.35 -6.43 -52.61
C GLY A 544 10.19 -6.88 -51.41
N THR A 545 9.65 -6.81 -50.19
CA THR A 545 10.25 -7.33 -48.95
C THR A 545 9.69 -8.71 -48.60
N THR A 546 10.33 -9.39 -47.65
CA THR A 546 9.75 -10.59 -47.02
C THR A 546 8.71 -10.17 -45.99
N PRO A 547 7.51 -10.80 -45.96
CA PRO A 547 6.47 -10.44 -44.99
C PRO A 547 6.92 -10.68 -43.54
N PHE A 548 7.83 -11.62 -43.29
CA PHE A 548 8.41 -11.88 -41.97
C PHE A 548 8.96 -10.62 -41.28
N VAL A 549 9.62 -9.73 -42.02
CA VAL A 549 10.19 -8.50 -41.45
C VAL A 549 9.09 -7.55 -41.03
N ASP A 550 8.11 -7.31 -41.89
CA ASP A 550 6.97 -6.45 -41.60
C ASP A 550 6.12 -7.01 -40.44
N ASP A 551 5.82 -8.32 -40.44
CA ASP A 551 5.07 -9.01 -39.37
C ASP A 551 5.75 -8.89 -38.00
N MET A 552 7.07 -9.07 -37.92
CA MET A 552 7.82 -8.96 -36.67
C MET A 552 7.87 -7.51 -36.14
N HIS A 553 8.00 -6.51 -37.01
CA HIS A 553 7.98 -5.10 -36.57
C HIS A 553 6.57 -4.67 -36.16
N ASN A 554 5.51 -5.16 -36.83
CA ASN A 554 4.12 -4.96 -36.39
C ASN A 554 3.88 -5.56 -34.98
N GLU A 555 4.51 -6.68 -34.63
CA GLU A 555 4.41 -7.26 -33.28
C GLU A 555 5.24 -6.50 -32.24
N LEU A 556 6.38 -5.90 -32.64
CA LEU A 556 7.13 -4.95 -31.82
C LEU A 556 6.32 -3.67 -31.56
N GLU A 557 5.64 -3.11 -32.56
CA GLU A 557 4.74 -1.96 -32.39
C GLU A 557 3.58 -2.27 -31.43
N LYS A 558 2.91 -3.42 -31.58
CA LYS A 558 1.87 -3.86 -30.61
C LYS A 558 2.42 -4.02 -29.20
N MET A 559 3.65 -4.54 -29.05
CA MET A 559 4.31 -4.66 -27.75
C MET A 559 4.57 -3.27 -27.15
N LEU A 560 5.01 -2.29 -27.95
CA LEU A 560 5.14 -0.91 -27.49
C LEU A 560 3.79 -0.34 -27.02
N ASP A 561 2.72 -0.52 -27.81
CA ASP A 561 1.37 -0.05 -27.46
C ASP A 561 0.84 -0.70 -26.16
N GLU A 562 1.07 -2.01 -25.97
CA GLU A 562 0.74 -2.70 -24.72
C GLU A 562 1.46 -2.11 -23.50
N PHE A 563 2.75 -1.78 -23.62
CA PHE A 563 3.56 -1.30 -22.50
C PHE A 563 3.55 0.23 -22.30
N GLU A 564 2.91 1.01 -23.17
CA GLU A 564 2.83 2.49 -23.07
C GLU A 564 2.32 2.97 -21.69
N ILE A 565 1.33 2.28 -21.11
CA ILE A 565 0.76 2.59 -19.79
C ILE A 565 1.79 2.41 -18.66
N ILE A 566 2.76 1.50 -18.83
CA ILE A 566 3.85 1.27 -17.88
C ILE A 566 4.96 2.30 -18.11
N SER A 567 5.42 2.46 -19.36
CA SER A 567 6.53 3.35 -19.70
C SER A 567 6.24 4.81 -19.35
N SER A 568 5.03 5.29 -19.63
CA SER A 568 4.58 6.66 -19.29
C SER A 568 4.53 6.94 -17.78
N ARG A 569 4.40 5.90 -16.93
CA ARG A 569 4.35 6.03 -15.46
C ARG A 569 5.69 5.75 -14.80
N TRP A 570 6.45 4.81 -15.34
CA TRP A 570 7.75 4.36 -14.83
C TRP A 570 8.74 4.20 -15.98
N PRO A 571 9.34 5.30 -16.47
CA PRO A 571 10.26 5.26 -17.63
C PRO A 571 11.52 4.40 -17.44
N VAL A 572 11.80 3.95 -16.21
CA VAL A 572 12.86 2.99 -15.91
C VAL A 572 12.69 1.66 -16.67
N TYR A 573 11.46 1.28 -17.04
CA TYR A 573 11.23 0.09 -17.87
C TYR A 573 11.49 0.32 -19.37
N THR A 574 11.62 1.58 -19.83
CA THR A 574 11.89 1.88 -21.24
C THR A 574 13.22 1.29 -21.69
N SER A 575 14.25 1.27 -20.84
CA SER A 575 15.53 0.60 -21.15
C SER A 575 15.41 -0.92 -21.19
N ASP A 576 14.52 -1.52 -20.39
CA ASP A 576 14.26 -2.96 -20.45
C ASP A 576 13.57 -3.33 -21.78
N LEU A 577 12.63 -2.49 -22.23
CA LEU A 577 11.97 -2.64 -23.54
C LEU A 577 12.93 -2.39 -24.71
N GLU A 578 13.81 -1.40 -24.62
CA GLU A 578 14.91 -1.16 -25.58
C GLU A 578 15.75 -2.43 -25.77
N ASN A 579 16.13 -3.07 -24.65
CA ASN A 579 16.89 -4.32 -24.66
C ASN A 579 16.12 -5.48 -25.35
N VAL A 580 14.79 -5.54 -25.22
CA VAL A 580 13.95 -6.52 -25.93
C VAL A 580 13.99 -6.27 -27.44
N ILE A 581 13.81 -5.03 -27.86
CA ILE A 581 13.75 -4.64 -29.27
C ILE A 581 15.07 -4.96 -29.96
N ALA A 582 16.20 -4.52 -29.39
CA ALA A 582 17.54 -4.80 -29.91
C ALA A 582 17.81 -6.32 -30.05
N ASP A 583 17.39 -7.14 -29.08
CA ASP A 583 17.53 -8.59 -29.15
C ASP A 583 16.67 -9.22 -30.26
N VAL A 584 15.45 -8.70 -30.47
CA VAL A 584 14.54 -9.20 -31.51
C VAL A 584 15.01 -8.79 -32.90
N GLU A 585 15.46 -7.55 -33.09
CA GLU A 585 16.01 -7.07 -34.37
C GLU A 585 17.26 -7.86 -34.77
N LYS A 586 18.16 -8.11 -33.81
CA LYS A 586 19.29 -9.01 -34.02
C LYS A 586 18.83 -10.41 -34.45
N ALA A 587 17.82 -10.98 -33.79
CA ALA A 587 17.26 -12.28 -34.16
C ALA A 587 16.57 -12.26 -35.55
N ILE A 588 15.93 -11.15 -35.96
CA ILE A 588 15.41 -10.96 -37.33
C ILE A 588 16.55 -11.02 -38.34
N VAL A 589 17.66 -10.31 -38.08
CA VAL A 589 18.83 -10.30 -38.97
C VAL A 589 19.50 -11.68 -39.04
N GLU A 590 19.64 -12.39 -37.91
CA GLU A 590 20.15 -13.77 -37.88
C GLU A 590 19.22 -14.75 -38.62
N ALA A 591 17.90 -14.57 -38.51
CA ALA A 591 16.91 -15.35 -39.25
C ALA A 591 16.96 -15.07 -40.77
N LEU A 592 17.18 -13.83 -41.19
CA LEU A 592 17.42 -13.47 -42.60
C LEU A 592 18.71 -14.14 -43.11
N ASP A 593 19.82 -14.07 -42.37
CA ASP A 593 21.09 -14.69 -42.73
C ASP A 593 20.99 -16.23 -42.85
N LYS A 594 20.14 -16.87 -42.03
CA LYS A 594 19.79 -18.31 -42.11
C LYS A 594 18.93 -18.59 -43.34
N ASN A 595 17.80 -17.89 -43.49
CA ASN A 595 16.78 -18.15 -44.51
C ASN A 595 17.28 -17.90 -45.95
N TYR A 596 18.16 -16.91 -46.15
CA TYR A 596 18.80 -16.61 -47.43
C TYR A 596 20.23 -17.21 -47.52
N GLY A 597 20.59 -18.12 -46.62
CA GLY A 597 21.93 -18.72 -46.55
C GLY A 597 22.40 -19.37 -47.85
N ASP A 598 21.50 -20.04 -48.56
CA ASP A 598 21.77 -20.64 -49.88
C ASP A 598 22.22 -19.58 -50.91
N VAL A 599 21.50 -18.45 -50.94
CA VAL A 599 21.68 -17.32 -51.87
C VAL A 599 22.89 -16.45 -51.50
N LEU A 600 23.20 -16.35 -50.20
CA LEU A 600 24.37 -15.66 -49.67
C LEU A 600 25.66 -16.50 -49.79
N SER A 601 25.56 -17.82 -49.96
CA SER A 601 26.73 -18.71 -50.01
C SER A 601 27.79 -18.32 -51.07
N PRO A 602 27.45 -17.93 -52.32
CA PRO A 602 28.44 -17.57 -53.33
C PRO A 602 29.12 -16.20 -53.07
N LEU A 603 28.57 -15.42 -52.12
CA LEU A 603 29.09 -14.11 -51.72
C LEU A 603 30.05 -14.23 -50.52
N LYS A 604 29.85 -15.23 -49.66
CA LYS A 604 30.70 -15.49 -48.47
C LYS A 604 32.15 -15.80 -48.86
N ASP A 605 32.36 -16.48 -50.00
CA ASP A 605 33.69 -16.71 -50.58
C ASP A 605 34.45 -15.40 -50.89
N ASN A 606 33.76 -14.33 -51.29
CA ASN A 606 34.40 -13.05 -51.57
C ASN A 606 34.64 -12.21 -50.31
N MET A 607 33.87 -12.41 -49.24
CA MET A 607 34.06 -11.70 -47.97
C MET A 607 35.30 -12.19 -47.19
N THR A 608 35.56 -13.49 -47.16
CA THR A 608 36.74 -14.07 -46.48
C THR A 608 38.05 -13.79 -47.23
N ASN A 609 38.01 -13.68 -48.55
CA ASN A 609 39.19 -13.51 -49.40
C ASN A 609 39.91 -12.14 -49.28
N LYS A 610 39.36 -11.15 -48.56
CA LYS A 610 40.05 -9.86 -48.33
C LYS A 610 41.27 -9.95 -47.42
N ILE A 611 41.44 -11.02 -46.63
CA ILE A 611 42.52 -11.15 -45.64
C ILE A 611 43.75 -11.93 -46.18
N LEU A 612 43.59 -12.75 -47.22
CA LEU A 612 44.66 -13.64 -47.73
C LEU A 612 44.91 -13.48 -49.24
N GLY A 613 45.20 -12.26 -49.66
CA GLY A 613 45.83 -12.03 -50.96
C GLY A 613 47.18 -12.75 -51.05
N PHE A 614 47.27 -13.75 -51.95
CA PHE A 614 48.44 -14.27 -52.71
C PHE A 614 48.49 -15.79 -52.93
N LYS A 615 47.75 -16.64 -52.19
CA LYS A 615 47.97 -18.11 -52.21
C LYS A 615 47.00 -18.99 -53.02
N TYR A 616 46.07 -18.44 -53.81
CA TYR A 616 45.04 -19.22 -54.52
C TYR A 616 45.01 -19.14 -56.06
N VAL A 617 46.10 -18.69 -56.70
CA VAL A 617 46.22 -18.63 -58.18
C VAL A 617 46.06 -20.01 -58.85
N HIS A 618 46.31 -21.11 -58.15
CA HIS A 618 46.33 -22.46 -58.73
C HIS A 618 45.01 -23.25 -58.73
N LYS A 619 43.93 -22.76 -58.08
CA LYS A 619 42.65 -23.51 -57.97
C LYS A 619 41.50 -22.95 -58.82
N LEU A 620 41.64 -21.74 -59.36
CA LEU A 620 40.66 -21.08 -60.24
C LEU A 620 40.71 -21.56 -61.72
N SER A 621 41.53 -22.55 -62.06
CA SER A 621 41.71 -23.02 -63.44
C SER A 621 40.77 -24.16 -63.87
N ARG A 622 39.83 -24.60 -63.02
CA ARG A 622 39.04 -25.83 -63.24
C ARG A 622 37.53 -25.82 -62.93
N GLN A 623 36.90 -24.68 -62.64
CA GLN A 623 35.43 -24.57 -62.64
C GLN A 623 34.93 -23.80 -63.86
N GLY A 624 33.93 -24.37 -64.54
CA GLY A 624 33.48 -23.89 -65.84
C GLY A 624 32.49 -22.73 -65.77
N GLY A 625 32.80 -21.67 -66.51
CA GLY A 625 31.93 -21.15 -67.57
C GLY A 625 30.67 -20.34 -67.23
N ASN A 626 30.11 -20.44 -66.03
CA ASN A 626 28.84 -19.78 -65.73
C ASN A 626 29.03 -18.36 -65.18
N MET A 627 28.28 -17.41 -65.75
CA MET A 627 28.25 -16.01 -65.35
C MET A 627 27.36 -15.85 -64.12
N TYR A 628 27.77 -15.05 -63.13
CA TYR A 628 26.96 -14.79 -61.94
C TYR A 628 25.76 -13.91 -62.29
N SER A 629 24.56 -14.33 -61.91
CA SER A 629 23.31 -13.59 -62.07
C SER A 629 22.69 -13.34 -60.70
N VAL A 630 22.09 -12.17 -60.48
CA VAL A 630 21.49 -11.81 -59.17
C VAL A 630 20.16 -12.54 -59.00
N PRO A 631 19.98 -13.43 -58.01
CA PRO A 631 18.71 -14.12 -57.79
C PRO A 631 17.64 -13.17 -57.27
N ASN A 632 16.37 -13.44 -57.60
CA ASN A 632 15.23 -12.63 -57.16
C ASN A 632 15.16 -12.53 -55.63
N GLU A 633 15.48 -13.63 -54.95
CA GLU A 633 15.53 -13.79 -53.51
C GLU A 633 16.55 -12.83 -52.85
N LEU A 634 17.65 -12.53 -53.55
CA LEU A 634 18.67 -11.59 -53.05
C LEU A 634 18.19 -10.14 -53.10
N GLY A 635 17.37 -9.81 -54.11
CA GLY A 635 16.62 -8.55 -54.15
C GLY A 635 15.68 -8.42 -52.95
N ILE A 636 14.89 -9.46 -52.68
CA ILE A 636 13.98 -9.49 -51.53
C ILE A 636 14.74 -9.27 -50.22
N LEU A 637 15.90 -9.92 -50.03
CA LEU A 637 16.75 -9.70 -48.88
C LEU A 637 17.23 -8.24 -48.78
N PHE A 638 17.81 -7.68 -49.85
CA PHE A 638 18.30 -6.30 -49.83
C PHE A 638 17.20 -5.28 -49.57
N ASN A 639 16.05 -5.42 -50.22
CA ASN A 639 14.88 -4.56 -50.02
C ASN A 639 14.41 -4.62 -48.57
N SER A 640 14.41 -5.82 -47.96
CA SER A 640 14.01 -6.02 -46.56
C SER A 640 14.99 -5.37 -45.58
N MET A 641 16.30 -5.58 -45.76
CA MET A 641 17.33 -4.92 -44.94
C MET A 641 17.28 -3.39 -45.08
N LYS A 642 17.04 -2.90 -46.29
CA LYS A 642 16.90 -1.46 -46.58
C LYS A 642 15.65 -0.86 -45.93
N ARG A 643 14.50 -1.55 -46.01
CA ARG A 643 13.24 -1.15 -45.36
C ARG A 643 13.34 -1.14 -43.83
N MET A 644 14.04 -2.11 -43.24
CA MET A 644 14.36 -2.08 -41.80
C MET A 644 15.09 -0.78 -41.46
N LEU A 645 16.18 -0.46 -42.16
CA LEU A 645 17.03 0.69 -41.89
C LEU A 645 16.38 2.06 -42.15
N ASP A 646 15.60 2.19 -43.23
CA ASP A 646 15.11 3.48 -43.70
C ASP A 646 13.67 3.80 -43.25
N VAL A 647 12.89 2.80 -42.81
CA VAL A 647 11.45 2.96 -42.48
C VAL A 647 11.09 2.40 -41.11
N LEU A 648 11.30 1.11 -40.88
CA LEU A 648 10.79 0.44 -39.68
C LEU A 648 11.57 0.86 -38.42
N TRP A 649 12.89 1.01 -38.57
CA TRP A 649 13.78 1.47 -37.50
C TRP A 649 13.45 2.89 -37.01
N PRO A 650 13.39 3.94 -37.87
CA PRO A 650 12.99 5.27 -37.41
C PRO A 650 11.62 5.32 -36.73
N ASN A 651 10.65 4.47 -37.12
CA ASN A 651 9.34 4.44 -36.47
C ASN A 651 9.45 3.99 -35.01
N ILE A 652 10.19 2.90 -34.75
CA ILE A 652 10.43 2.38 -33.40
C ILE A 652 11.27 3.37 -32.56
N GLU A 653 12.33 3.95 -33.15
CA GLU A 653 13.17 4.95 -32.47
C GLU A 653 12.35 6.19 -32.08
N ASN A 654 11.51 6.71 -32.98
CA ASN A 654 10.60 7.83 -32.69
C ASN A 654 9.58 7.50 -31.59
N ARG A 655 9.01 6.27 -31.58
CA ARG A 655 8.11 5.82 -30.50
C ARG A 655 8.81 5.83 -29.14
N LEU A 656 10.01 5.25 -29.03
CA LEU A 656 10.77 5.23 -27.78
C LEU A 656 11.20 6.63 -27.33
N MET A 657 11.64 7.48 -28.26
CA MET A 657 11.98 8.89 -27.97
C MET A 657 10.77 9.67 -27.45
N SER A 658 9.55 9.39 -27.92
CA SER A 658 8.34 10.05 -27.39
C SER A 658 8.13 9.78 -25.89
N TRP A 659 8.43 8.57 -25.41
CA TRP A 659 8.34 8.21 -23.99
C TRP A 659 9.46 8.81 -23.14
N ASN A 660 10.65 9.02 -23.73
CA ASN A 660 11.79 9.64 -23.04
C ASN A 660 11.53 11.12 -22.69
N SER A 661 10.60 11.79 -23.38
CA SER A 661 10.19 13.17 -23.05
C SER A 661 9.57 13.32 -21.63
N CYS A 662 9.17 12.22 -21.00
CA CYS A 662 8.65 12.18 -19.63
C CYS A 662 9.73 11.98 -18.55
N ILE A 663 11.03 11.95 -18.89
CA ILE A 663 12.13 11.68 -17.96
C ILE A 663 12.89 12.97 -17.60
N PRO A 664 12.97 13.35 -16.31
CA PRO A 664 13.93 14.35 -15.86
C PRO A 664 15.33 13.73 -15.75
N ASP A 665 16.19 14.06 -16.72
CA ASP A 665 17.65 13.84 -16.81
C ASP A 665 18.26 12.45 -16.49
N GLY A 666 19.13 11.98 -17.39
CA GLY A 666 20.24 11.08 -17.03
C GLY A 666 20.23 9.64 -17.54
N TYR A 667 19.19 9.18 -18.26
CA TYR A 667 19.19 7.86 -18.89
C TYR A 667 19.59 7.95 -20.38
N ALA A 668 20.72 7.34 -20.73
CA ALA A 668 21.23 7.26 -22.10
C ALA A 668 20.51 6.16 -22.90
N THR A 669 19.20 6.35 -23.11
CA THR A 669 18.34 5.46 -23.91
C THR A 669 18.68 5.60 -25.40
N GLY A 670 18.71 4.48 -26.14
CA GLY A 670 18.93 4.41 -27.58
C GLY A 670 20.33 3.96 -28.02
N VAL A 671 21.30 3.86 -27.11
CA VAL A 671 22.68 3.47 -27.45
C VAL A 671 22.74 2.04 -28.01
N ARG A 672 22.07 1.08 -27.34
CA ARG A 672 22.11 -0.33 -27.74
C ARG A 672 21.36 -0.55 -29.06
N LEU A 673 20.28 0.20 -29.26
CA LEU A 673 19.60 0.24 -30.55
C LEU A 673 20.55 0.78 -31.64
N GLN A 674 21.18 1.94 -31.45
CA GLN A 674 22.09 2.51 -32.44
C GLN A 674 23.26 1.56 -32.82
N ASP A 675 23.76 0.76 -31.87
CA ASP A 675 24.75 -0.29 -32.12
C ASP A 675 24.22 -1.41 -33.05
N GLU A 676 23.03 -1.96 -32.80
CA GLU A 676 22.43 -3.01 -33.65
C GLU A 676 22.06 -2.47 -35.05
N ALA A 677 21.59 -1.22 -35.16
CA ALA A 677 21.40 -0.56 -36.45
C ALA A 677 22.73 -0.34 -37.20
N ALA A 678 23.81 0.01 -36.50
CA ALA A 678 25.14 0.12 -37.10
C ALA A 678 25.66 -1.25 -37.59
N MET A 679 25.38 -2.34 -36.86
CA MET A 679 25.65 -3.70 -37.33
C MET A 679 24.85 -4.02 -38.60
N LEU A 680 23.55 -3.72 -38.65
CA LEU A 680 22.70 -3.97 -39.82
C LEU A 680 23.17 -3.18 -41.05
N ARG A 681 23.49 -1.88 -40.90
CA ARG A 681 24.11 -1.06 -41.96
C ARG A 681 25.42 -1.69 -42.47
N THR A 682 26.24 -2.21 -41.57
CA THR A 682 27.52 -2.86 -41.90
C THR A 682 27.33 -4.18 -42.65
N LYS A 683 26.37 -5.03 -42.26
CA LYS A 683 26.02 -6.25 -43.01
C LYS A 683 25.48 -5.93 -44.40
N PHE A 684 24.51 -5.01 -44.50
CA PHE A 684 23.91 -4.58 -45.78
C PHE A 684 24.98 -4.09 -46.77
N ARG A 685 25.89 -3.20 -46.31
CA ARG A 685 27.03 -2.73 -47.10
C ARG A 685 27.97 -3.87 -47.52
N SER A 686 28.27 -4.80 -46.62
CA SER A 686 29.17 -5.93 -46.91
C SER A 686 28.60 -6.86 -47.98
N TYR A 687 27.30 -7.15 -47.92
CA TYR A 687 26.61 -7.99 -48.90
C TYR A 687 26.52 -7.32 -50.27
N ARG A 688 26.19 -6.02 -50.33
CA ARG A 688 26.21 -5.25 -51.59
C ARG A 688 27.57 -5.25 -52.25
N LEU A 689 28.64 -4.94 -51.51
CA LEU A 689 30.01 -4.94 -52.05
C LEU A 689 30.43 -6.34 -52.56
N ALA A 690 29.98 -7.42 -51.93
CA ALA A 690 30.24 -8.78 -52.39
C ALA A 690 29.53 -9.10 -53.72
N VAL A 691 28.26 -8.66 -53.87
CA VAL A 691 27.50 -8.78 -55.14
C VAL A 691 28.17 -7.97 -56.24
N VAL A 692 28.56 -6.73 -55.94
CA VAL A 692 29.23 -5.84 -56.89
C VAL A 692 30.57 -6.42 -57.37
N GLU A 693 31.37 -7.05 -56.51
CA GLU A 693 32.59 -7.76 -56.96
C GLU A 693 32.25 -8.96 -57.85
N LYS A 694 31.19 -9.74 -57.57
CA LYS A 694 30.75 -10.84 -58.45
C LYS A 694 30.25 -10.35 -59.81
N LEU A 695 29.54 -9.23 -59.86
CA LEU A 695 29.14 -8.60 -61.12
C LEU A 695 30.35 -8.02 -61.88
N ALA A 696 31.33 -7.44 -61.18
CA ALA A 696 32.58 -7.02 -61.79
C ALA A 696 33.41 -8.22 -62.32
N GLU A 697 33.45 -9.35 -61.60
CA GLU A 697 34.08 -10.61 -62.02
C GLU A 697 33.53 -11.10 -63.37
N ASN A 698 32.22 -10.97 -63.64
CA ASN A 698 31.62 -11.31 -64.94
C ASN A 698 32.29 -10.58 -66.10
N THR A 699 32.54 -9.27 -65.96
CA THR A 699 33.27 -8.48 -66.98
C THR A 699 34.70 -9.00 -67.19
N ARG A 700 35.27 -9.63 -66.16
CA ARG A 700 36.58 -10.29 -66.14
C ARG A 700 36.53 -11.80 -66.43
N VAL A 701 35.44 -12.36 -66.96
CA VAL A 701 35.46 -13.74 -67.49
C VAL A 701 35.97 -13.72 -68.94
N ALA A 702 35.20 -13.16 -69.87
CA ALA A 702 35.49 -13.22 -71.30
C ALA A 702 36.66 -12.31 -71.74
N SER A 703 37.34 -12.69 -72.83
CA SER A 703 38.43 -11.89 -73.40
C SER A 703 37.94 -10.61 -74.09
N LYS A 704 36.69 -10.62 -74.57
CA LYS A 704 36.03 -9.52 -75.29
C LYS A 704 35.45 -8.44 -74.34
N THR A 705 35.17 -8.77 -73.08
CA THR A 705 34.61 -7.86 -72.06
C THR A 705 35.69 -7.21 -71.18
N LYS A 706 36.87 -7.85 -71.05
CA LYS A 706 38.01 -7.33 -70.26
C LYS A 706 38.52 -5.99 -70.76
N LEU A 707 38.29 -4.91 -70.00
CA LEU A 707 38.77 -3.56 -70.32
C LEU A 707 40.27 -3.52 -70.67
N LYS A 708 41.13 -4.18 -69.86
CA LYS A 708 42.59 -4.32 -70.11
C LYS A 708 42.92 -4.92 -71.49
N LYS A 709 42.07 -5.83 -72.01
CA LYS A 709 42.23 -6.46 -73.34
C LYS A 709 41.59 -5.64 -74.46
N ILE A 710 40.46 -4.96 -74.20
CA ILE A 710 39.83 -4.01 -75.13
C ILE A 710 40.84 -2.89 -75.46
N ILE A 711 41.36 -2.22 -74.43
CA ILE A 711 42.33 -1.11 -74.57
C ILE A 711 43.66 -1.58 -75.18
N ARG A 712 44.18 -2.77 -74.82
CA ARG A 712 45.38 -3.31 -75.48
C ARG A 712 45.13 -3.66 -76.95
N GLY A 713 43.91 -4.11 -77.27
CA GLY A 713 43.49 -4.49 -78.62
C GLY A 713 43.18 -3.33 -79.56
N SER A 714 42.95 -2.11 -79.07
CA SER A 714 42.76 -0.92 -79.91
C SER A 714 44.03 -0.43 -80.61
N LYS A 715 45.21 -0.90 -80.18
CA LYS A 715 46.54 -0.42 -80.60
C LYS A 715 46.71 1.11 -80.50
N GLY A 716 45.94 1.79 -79.64
CA GLY A 716 46.00 3.25 -79.48
C GLY A 716 45.14 4.05 -80.48
N LYS A 717 44.24 3.40 -81.23
CA LYS A 717 43.25 4.07 -82.09
C LYS A 717 41.94 4.30 -81.33
N GLU A 718 41.59 5.57 -81.09
CA GLU A 718 40.37 5.99 -80.40
C GLU A 718 39.09 5.47 -81.07
N SER A 719 38.97 5.61 -82.40
CA SER A 719 37.79 5.18 -83.19
C SER A 719 37.48 3.68 -83.15
N VAL A 720 38.43 2.85 -82.70
CA VAL A 720 38.27 1.40 -82.57
C VAL A 720 37.79 1.00 -81.16
N VAL A 721 37.82 1.92 -80.18
CA VAL A 721 37.41 1.62 -78.80
C VAL A 721 35.92 1.31 -78.69
N PRO A 722 34.98 2.11 -79.25
CA PRO A 722 33.54 1.85 -79.11
C PRO A 722 33.12 0.49 -79.68
N SER A 723 33.55 0.15 -80.90
CA SER A 723 33.21 -1.12 -81.55
C SER A 723 33.73 -2.36 -80.80
N ARG A 724 34.81 -2.21 -80.02
CA ARG A 724 35.34 -3.27 -79.15
C ARG A 724 34.71 -3.30 -77.76
N MET A 725 34.05 -2.22 -77.33
CA MET A 725 33.30 -2.16 -76.08
C MET A 725 31.88 -2.73 -76.19
N GLN A 726 31.32 -2.88 -77.39
CA GLN A 726 29.97 -3.41 -77.61
C GLN A 726 29.64 -4.69 -76.79
N ALA A 727 30.60 -5.61 -76.67
CA ALA A 727 30.41 -6.86 -75.90
C ALA A 727 30.37 -6.65 -74.37
N LEU A 728 31.03 -5.59 -73.86
CA LEU A 728 30.94 -5.16 -72.47
C LEU A 728 29.66 -4.32 -72.24
N GLU A 729 29.29 -3.49 -73.21
CA GLU A 729 28.07 -2.67 -73.18
C GLU A 729 26.82 -3.53 -73.06
N VAL A 730 26.64 -4.52 -73.95
CA VAL A 730 25.51 -5.48 -73.88
C VAL A 730 25.47 -6.23 -72.53
N LEU A 731 26.64 -6.59 -71.99
CA LEU A 731 26.75 -7.24 -70.68
C LEU A 731 26.31 -6.31 -69.54
N LEU A 732 26.75 -5.06 -69.55
CA LEU A 732 26.41 -4.08 -68.51
C LEU A 732 24.94 -3.70 -68.56
N LEU A 733 24.39 -3.43 -69.75
CA LEU A 733 22.95 -3.13 -69.93
C LEU A 733 22.09 -4.28 -69.39
N GLY A 734 22.36 -5.53 -69.80
CA GLY A 734 21.63 -6.69 -69.29
C GLY A 734 21.79 -6.92 -67.78
N THR A 735 22.91 -6.51 -67.19
CA THR A 735 23.12 -6.54 -65.73
C THR A 735 22.29 -5.46 -65.02
N ILE A 736 22.21 -4.25 -65.59
CA ILE A 736 21.42 -3.14 -65.05
C ILE A 736 19.91 -3.46 -65.16
N ASP A 737 19.44 -3.97 -66.30
CA ASP A 737 18.06 -4.46 -66.46
C ASP A 737 17.74 -5.56 -65.43
N GLN A 738 18.65 -6.52 -65.19
CA GLN A 738 18.44 -7.54 -64.15
C GLN A 738 18.37 -6.94 -62.74
N LEU A 739 19.26 -6.01 -62.39
CA LEU A 739 19.20 -5.33 -61.09
C LEU A 739 17.88 -4.57 -60.91
N HIS A 740 17.35 -3.98 -61.98
CA HIS A 740 16.09 -3.24 -61.96
C HIS A 740 14.85 -4.13 -61.76
N THR A 741 14.84 -5.36 -62.29
CA THR A 741 13.71 -6.29 -62.06
C THR A 741 13.71 -6.89 -60.65
N VAL A 742 14.88 -6.98 -60.02
CA VAL A 742 15.09 -7.68 -58.74
C VAL A 742 15.04 -6.75 -57.52
N CYS A 743 15.59 -5.53 -57.62
CA CYS A 743 15.77 -4.62 -56.49
C CYS A 743 14.73 -3.49 -56.45
N ASP A 744 14.44 -2.99 -55.25
CA ASP A 744 13.69 -1.76 -55.06
C ASP A 744 14.42 -0.56 -55.69
N PRO A 745 13.70 0.43 -56.24
CA PRO A 745 14.19 1.76 -56.57
C PRO A 745 15.43 2.32 -55.85
N THR A 746 15.51 2.23 -54.53
CA THR A 746 16.62 2.74 -53.72
C THR A 746 17.86 1.84 -53.85
N VAL A 747 17.69 0.55 -53.57
CA VAL A 747 18.70 -0.51 -53.66
C VAL A 747 19.30 -0.62 -55.06
N PHE A 748 18.46 -0.50 -56.11
CA PHE A 748 18.88 -0.53 -57.51
C PHE A 748 19.93 0.55 -57.83
N VAL A 749 19.66 1.80 -57.46
CA VAL A 749 20.55 2.94 -57.72
C VAL A 749 21.84 2.79 -56.90
N GLU A 750 21.70 2.36 -55.65
CA GLU A 750 22.81 2.09 -54.74
C GLU A 750 23.78 1.02 -55.29
N LEU A 751 23.26 -0.10 -55.84
CA LEU A 751 24.07 -1.15 -56.48
C LEU A 751 24.66 -0.72 -57.83
N CYS A 752 23.92 -0.01 -58.67
CA CYS A 752 24.43 0.46 -59.96
C CYS A 752 25.56 1.48 -59.78
N ARG A 753 25.45 2.39 -58.80
CA ARG A 753 26.52 3.35 -58.47
C ARG A 753 27.76 2.67 -57.90
N GLU A 754 27.63 1.65 -57.06
CA GLU A 754 28.77 0.87 -56.58
C GLU A 754 29.43 0.05 -57.69
N LEU A 755 28.67 -0.53 -58.63
CA LEU A 755 29.22 -1.22 -59.79
C LEU A 755 29.96 -0.26 -60.73
N TRP A 756 29.41 0.93 -60.97
CA TRP A 756 30.04 2.00 -61.74
C TRP A 756 31.36 2.47 -61.09
N ASP A 757 31.37 2.70 -59.76
CA ASP A 757 32.59 3.04 -59.03
C ASP A 757 33.63 1.93 -59.10
N ARG A 758 33.21 0.67 -58.93
CA ARG A 758 34.11 -0.50 -58.97
C ARG A 758 34.74 -0.70 -60.36
N MET A 759 33.98 -0.44 -61.43
CA MET A 759 34.50 -0.40 -62.80
C MET A 759 35.50 0.75 -62.98
N GLY A 760 35.28 1.89 -62.31
CA GLY A 760 36.26 2.97 -62.20
C GLY A 760 37.55 2.53 -61.49
N GLN A 761 37.47 1.87 -60.34
CA GLN A 761 38.65 1.33 -59.65
C GLN A 761 39.48 0.38 -60.54
N ASP A 762 38.82 -0.44 -61.37
CA ASP A 762 39.50 -1.28 -62.37
C ASP A 762 40.19 -0.45 -63.48
N VAL A 763 39.68 0.74 -63.81
CA VAL A 763 40.33 1.70 -64.73
C VAL A 763 41.52 2.40 -64.05
N LEU A 764 41.39 2.83 -62.79
CA LEU A 764 42.47 3.45 -62.02
C LEU A 764 43.69 2.52 -61.92
N HIS A 765 43.48 1.25 -61.57
CA HIS A 765 44.56 0.25 -61.55
C HIS A 765 45.24 0.12 -62.93
N LEU A 766 44.53 0.33 -64.05
CA LEU A 766 45.15 0.29 -65.40
C LEU A 766 45.99 1.54 -65.71
N LEU A 767 45.71 2.67 -65.08
CA LEU A 767 46.51 3.90 -65.15
C LEU A 767 47.76 3.78 -64.28
N GLU A 768 47.61 3.35 -63.03
CA GLU A 768 48.71 3.20 -62.04
C GLU A 768 49.78 2.19 -62.49
N ASP A 769 49.36 1.00 -62.93
CA ASP A 769 50.20 -0.09 -63.49
C ASP A 769 51.09 0.39 -64.65
N LYS A 770 50.83 1.57 -65.24
CA LYS A 770 51.38 2.00 -66.53
C LYS A 770 51.76 3.46 -66.66
N ARG A 771 52.05 4.16 -65.56
CA ARG A 771 52.61 5.54 -65.52
C ARG A 771 53.86 5.77 -66.41
N LYS A 772 54.46 4.73 -67.00
CA LYS A 772 55.64 4.78 -67.89
C LYS A 772 55.41 4.51 -69.39
N LYS A 773 54.20 4.19 -69.92
CA LYS A 773 54.03 3.90 -71.38
C LYS A 773 52.73 4.35 -72.09
N ALA A 774 52.90 5.43 -72.88
CA ALA A 774 52.19 5.87 -74.10
C ALA A 774 50.88 6.70 -73.97
N VAL A 775 50.96 7.97 -74.41
CA VAL A 775 49.85 8.96 -74.55
C VAL A 775 48.64 8.42 -75.32
N SER A 776 48.86 7.59 -76.34
CA SER A 776 47.79 6.96 -77.12
C SER A 776 46.91 5.99 -76.32
N ARG A 777 47.36 5.53 -75.15
CA ARG A 777 46.52 4.73 -74.24
C ARG A 777 45.63 5.58 -73.35
N CYS A 778 46.11 6.73 -72.86
CA CYS A 778 45.28 7.68 -72.10
C CYS A 778 44.10 8.16 -72.95
N LYS A 779 44.37 8.45 -74.24
CA LYS A 779 43.36 8.72 -75.26
C LYS A 779 42.29 7.62 -75.40
N CYS A 780 42.71 6.36 -75.55
CA CYS A 780 41.77 5.23 -75.59
C CYS A 780 41.03 4.98 -74.26
N LEU A 781 41.66 5.29 -73.13
CA LEU A 781 41.05 5.21 -71.79
C LEU A 781 39.97 6.29 -71.62
N ARG A 782 40.20 7.53 -72.05
CA ARG A 782 39.21 8.62 -72.00
C ARG A 782 37.93 8.27 -72.75
N VAL A 783 38.06 7.73 -73.97
CA VAL A 783 36.91 7.23 -74.74
C VAL A 783 36.18 6.08 -74.03
N ALA A 784 36.92 5.18 -73.38
CA ALA A 784 36.32 4.06 -72.66
C ALA A 784 35.60 4.49 -71.36
N VAL A 785 36.12 5.50 -70.66
CA VAL A 785 35.51 6.05 -69.44
C VAL A 785 34.23 6.80 -69.78
N SER A 786 34.28 7.72 -70.75
CA SER A 786 33.07 8.40 -71.26
C SER A 786 31.98 7.41 -71.63
N LYS A 787 32.34 6.32 -72.34
CA LYS A 787 31.37 5.30 -72.73
C LYS A 787 30.82 4.48 -71.55
N LEU A 788 31.59 4.26 -70.48
CA LEU A 788 31.08 3.64 -69.25
C LEU A 788 30.11 4.57 -68.52
N ASP A 789 30.45 5.85 -68.42
CA ASP A 789 29.59 6.87 -67.81
C ASP A 789 28.27 7.00 -68.58
N ASP A 790 28.34 7.05 -69.92
CA ASP A 790 27.17 7.06 -70.79
C ASP A 790 26.28 5.83 -70.54
N ILE A 791 26.85 4.63 -70.45
CA ILE A 791 26.11 3.37 -70.20
C ILE A 791 25.38 3.44 -68.85
N PHE A 792 26.08 3.76 -67.76
CA PHE A 792 25.44 3.78 -66.43
C PHE A 792 24.43 4.93 -66.29
N ALA A 793 24.78 6.15 -66.71
CA ALA A 793 23.91 7.31 -66.58
C ALA A 793 22.65 7.19 -67.46
N SER A 794 22.81 6.87 -68.75
CA SER A 794 21.66 6.77 -69.67
C SER A 794 20.75 5.61 -69.32
N GLU A 795 21.28 4.46 -68.86
CA GLU A 795 20.45 3.30 -68.57
C GLU A 795 19.71 3.41 -67.24
N MET A 796 20.37 3.94 -66.19
CA MET A 796 19.66 4.29 -64.95
C MET A 796 18.56 5.32 -65.24
N GLN A 797 18.83 6.34 -66.07
CA GLN A 797 17.84 7.35 -66.47
C GLN A 797 16.71 6.76 -67.31
N ARG A 798 16.99 5.83 -68.23
CA ARG A 798 15.98 5.13 -69.06
C ARG A 798 14.99 4.35 -68.20
N LEU A 799 15.50 3.59 -67.23
CA LEU A 799 14.68 2.70 -66.41
C LEU A 799 13.88 3.41 -65.32
N ARG A 800 14.33 4.59 -64.87
CA ARG A 800 13.76 5.29 -63.70
C ARG A 800 13.19 6.67 -63.99
N GLY A 801 13.46 7.22 -65.17
CA GLY A 801 12.92 8.50 -65.62
C GLY A 801 13.23 9.67 -64.69
N ASN A 802 12.30 10.63 -64.62
CA ASN A 802 12.44 11.89 -63.87
C ASN A 802 12.43 11.74 -62.34
N LEU A 803 12.31 10.51 -61.80
CA LEU A 803 12.31 10.22 -60.37
C LEU A 803 13.71 10.10 -59.76
N LEU A 804 14.76 10.11 -60.59
CA LEU A 804 16.16 10.16 -60.13
C LEU A 804 16.58 11.59 -59.77
N LYS A 805 17.09 11.78 -58.54
CA LYS A 805 17.82 13.02 -58.20
C LYS A 805 19.06 13.16 -59.07
N LYS A 806 19.36 14.38 -59.51
CA LYS A 806 20.51 14.71 -60.38
C LYS A 806 21.86 14.20 -59.81
N GLU A 807 22.00 14.23 -58.48
CA GLU A 807 23.15 13.69 -57.72
C GLU A 807 23.45 12.21 -58.01
N TYR A 808 22.43 11.39 -58.28
CA TYR A 808 22.60 9.96 -58.57
C TYR A 808 23.06 9.68 -60.01
N LEU A 809 23.00 10.68 -60.90
CA LEU A 809 23.54 10.61 -62.26
C LEU A 809 24.98 11.15 -62.35
N GLU A 810 25.51 11.77 -61.30
CA GLU A 810 26.91 12.19 -61.29
C GLU A 810 27.87 10.99 -61.19
N PRO A 811 29.03 11.02 -61.89
CA PRO A 811 30.02 9.96 -61.80
C PRO A 811 30.47 9.68 -60.35
N PRO A 812 30.65 8.41 -59.95
CA PRO A 812 31.19 8.03 -58.65
C PRO A 812 32.61 8.54 -58.40
N GLN A 813 33.10 8.38 -57.17
CA GLN A 813 34.36 8.99 -56.73
C GLN A 813 35.56 8.52 -57.57
N SER A 814 35.67 7.22 -57.85
CA SER A 814 36.76 6.72 -58.70
C SER A 814 36.66 7.21 -60.14
N MET A 815 35.45 7.46 -60.68
CA MET A 815 35.30 8.04 -62.01
C MET A 815 35.65 9.53 -62.03
N LYS A 816 35.25 10.31 -61.00
CA LYS A 816 35.68 11.71 -60.83
C LYS A 816 37.20 11.83 -60.74
N GLU A 817 37.85 10.89 -60.06
CA GLU A 817 39.31 10.80 -59.99
C GLU A 817 39.94 10.50 -61.36
N ILE A 818 39.39 9.55 -62.13
CA ILE A 818 39.87 9.25 -63.49
C ILE A 818 39.75 10.47 -64.42
N HIS A 819 38.63 11.20 -64.35
CA HIS A 819 38.42 12.42 -65.14
C HIS A 819 39.40 13.54 -64.78
N SER A 820 39.93 13.58 -63.56
CA SER A 820 40.99 14.54 -63.19
C SER A 820 42.39 14.11 -63.65
N MET A 821 42.60 12.81 -63.94
CA MET A 821 43.87 12.24 -64.39
C MET A 821 44.03 12.12 -65.93
N LEU A 822 42.94 12.22 -66.70
CA LEU A 822 42.91 11.87 -68.15
C LEU A 822 42.86 13.06 -69.12
#